data_AF-A0A381Y5H2-F1
#
_entry.id   AF-A0A381Y5H2-F1
#
_cell.length_a   1.000
_cell.length_b   1.000
_cell.length_c   1.000
_cell.angle_alpha   90.00
_cell.angle_beta   90.00
_cell.angle_gamma   90.00
#
_symmetry.space_group_name_H-M   'P 1'
#
loop_
_entity.id
_entity.type
_entity.pdbx_description
1 polymer ?
#
loop_
_entity_poly.entity_id
_entity_poly.type
_entity_poly.pdbx_seq_one_letter_code
_entity_poly.pdbx_strand_id
1 'polypeptide(L)'
;MMVRRWILVVLVMFVSTLSLSAGSVRAQEGTGKGPLTHEDYDAWKRIQGQQLSPNGEWVVYSAVPQDGDGELIATHVESGREHRYPRGAGARFMPDSTYLVFTIAPSEEETEEARKAKTKSEDMPKSSLGIMNLATGEVIEIERVRSFRVPQDAGGHIAYLHEESASESEEEEPPSAVTEEQEEGEEAEADESDNKDKDFGTTLTVHSLADGSEWNAESVLSYQFTDTGAMVLYTVSSEETPESDGVYMYSPAQDAVATVLSGEGNYERLALDEDQDRLAFVTDRDDYSADEPTFNLYGWDFGSPAAELWVSHTSTENFPAGMAVSRLSQVSFNEDGSIVLLGVKEIPEPKPDNADEGEDEEKAVFDLWSWDDPYPQPQQEQMRNRVENQTWASVYHVGSGRFVKLADKDIPDVRLSNDGSVAFASTNVPYTKRVSYYGSFSDAYVIDPMTGNRTMVAEGLFRGASLSPGGRYVSWFGMDDYDWYVYDIVSETTRNLTETLDVRFDREDWDQPQAAGSYGIAGWLSDDEGVLVYDRYDIWMLRPDGSEARVITDGYGRTHDLSFRRIRLNPDEDFIDPAAELLLGTTNEDTRSTGFYVDSVSGNELPREVIMADKSIGNPTKARAADVVMYTQSTFAEYPDIWVSGMDFIGKKVSNLGAQTDSFLWGEAELRNFRSSDGVPLKGILIKPENFDPDRKYPLLVYIYETLHQGLHSFRHPTPGTSVNASYYVSNDYVMWMPDIEYGTGYPGKDALKCVLPGINMLIDEGFIDADRIGIQGHSWGGYQISYMVTQTNIFAAAEAGAPVSNMTSAYGGIRWASGMVRQFQYEQTQSRLGDSLWEVPLRYVENSPIFWADKIETPLLILHNDEDGAVPWYQGIEFIMALRRLEKRAWMFNYNGEAHGLRKRVNQKDFTVRMQEFFDYYLKDQTPPLWMVEGIKAWEKGKTEK
;
A
#
# COMPACT_ATOMS: atom_id res chain seq x y z
N MET A 1 -23.18 39.30 -58.09
CA MET A 1 -22.61 40.06 -59.24
C MET A 1 -21.26 40.65 -58.80
N MET A 2 -20.48 41.27 -59.69
CA MET A 2 -19.09 41.74 -59.46
C MET A 2 -18.89 42.50 -58.12
N VAL A 3 -17.82 42.32 -57.30
CA VAL A 3 -16.34 42.23 -57.52
C VAL A 3 -15.63 43.60 -57.53
N ARG A 4 -14.46 43.67 -56.85
CA ARG A 4 -13.42 44.75 -56.78
C ARG A 4 -13.59 45.91 -55.78
N ARG A 5 -12.53 46.58 -55.29
CA ARG A 5 -11.10 46.23 -54.95
C ARG A 5 -10.35 47.55 -54.60
N TRP A 6 -9.55 47.56 -53.51
CA TRP A 6 -8.19 48.15 -53.39
C TRP A 6 -8.02 49.70 -53.58
N ILE A 7 -6.92 50.41 -53.26
CA ILE A 7 -5.89 50.46 -52.17
C ILE A 7 -5.06 51.78 -52.40
N LEU A 8 -4.44 52.53 -51.46
CA LEU A 8 -3.04 52.41 -50.95
C LEU A 8 -2.55 53.76 -50.30
N VAL A 9 -1.95 53.75 -49.08
CA VAL A 9 -0.75 54.53 -48.58
C VAL A 9 -0.76 56.09 -48.63
N VAL A 10 -0.25 56.90 -47.66
CA VAL A 10 1.14 57.08 -47.11
C VAL A 10 1.15 57.57 -45.63
N LEU A 11 2.15 57.11 -44.84
CA LEU A 11 2.92 57.68 -43.69
C LEU A 11 2.62 59.14 -43.18
N VAL A 12 2.83 59.55 -41.90
CA VAL A 12 4.03 59.42 -41.02
C VAL A 12 3.72 59.40 -39.49
N MET A 13 4.57 58.68 -38.74
CA MET A 13 4.82 58.63 -37.27
C MET A 13 4.34 59.74 -36.31
N PHE A 14 3.88 59.32 -35.11
CA PHE A 14 4.66 59.53 -33.86
C PHE A 14 4.44 58.38 -32.86
N VAL A 15 5.35 58.20 -31.89
CA VAL A 15 5.39 57.06 -30.95
C VAL A 15 4.98 57.47 -29.54
N SER A 16 4.17 56.63 -28.88
CA SER A 16 4.11 56.45 -27.42
C SER A 16 3.61 55.04 -27.10
N THR A 17 4.31 54.30 -26.24
CA THR A 17 4.00 52.91 -25.87
C THR A 17 3.16 52.80 -24.61
N LEU A 18 2.12 51.98 -24.65
CA LEU A 18 1.60 51.26 -23.48
C LEU A 18 1.25 49.84 -23.93
N SER A 19 1.97 48.85 -23.40
CA SER A 19 1.71 47.43 -23.63
C SER A 19 0.50 46.99 -22.82
N LEU A 20 -0.39 46.19 -23.41
CA LEU A 20 -1.44 45.52 -22.64
C LEU A 20 -0.82 44.33 -21.90
N SER A 21 -0.79 44.38 -20.57
CA SER A 21 -0.79 43.17 -19.76
C SER A 21 -2.19 42.57 -19.78
N ALA A 22 -2.37 41.46 -20.48
CA ALA A 22 -3.60 40.67 -20.44
C ALA A 22 -3.66 39.86 -19.12
N GLY A 23 -3.76 40.57 -18.00
CA GLY A 23 -3.90 39.93 -16.68
C GLY A 23 -5.23 39.20 -16.55
N SER A 24 -5.18 38.00 -15.98
CA SER A 24 -6.34 37.12 -15.78
C SER A 24 -7.36 37.72 -14.81
N VAL A 25 -8.33 38.47 -15.34
CA VAL A 25 -9.47 38.97 -14.56
C VAL A 25 -10.42 37.80 -14.29
N ARG A 26 -10.12 37.00 -13.25
CA ARG A 26 -11.08 36.06 -12.66
C ARG A 26 -12.17 36.93 -12.01
N ALA A 27 -13.29 37.10 -12.72
CA ALA A 27 -14.35 38.03 -12.33
C ALA A 27 -14.97 37.60 -10.98
N GLN A 28 -15.14 38.57 -10.09
CA GLN A 28 -15.65 38.35 -8.74
C GLN A 28 -17.19 38.32 -8.75
N GLU A 29 -17.78 37.24 -9.28
CA GLU A 29 -19.22 37.01 -9.31
C GLU A 29 -19.59 35.72 -8.58
N GLY A 30 -20.49 35.80 -7.60
CA GLY A 30 -21.01 34.65 -6.85
C GLY A 30 -20.40 34.47 -5.45
N THR A 31 -20.99 35.09 -4.42
CA THR A 31 -20.70 34.78 -3.00
C THR A 31 -21.64 33.67 -2.51
N GLY A 32 -21.57 32.49 -3.12
CA GLY A 32 -22.43 31.35 -2.81
C GLY A 32 -21.83 30.04 -3.33
N LYS A 33 -22.16 28.94 -2.67
CA LYS A 33 -21.63 27.61 -2.98
C LYS A 33 -22.04 27.12 -4.38
N GLY A 34 -21.11 26.52 -5.10
CA GLY A 34 -21.33 25.87 -6.40
C GLY A 34 -21.32 24.35 -6.32
N PRO A 35 -21.77 23.64 -7.37
CA PRO A 35 -21.51 22.21 -7.52
C PRO A 35 -20.01 21.96 -7.80
N LEU A 36 -19.49 20.81 -7.39
CA LEU A 36 -18.17 20.32 -7.81
C LEU A 36 -18.14 20.08 -9.33
N THR A 37 -17.05 20.46 -9.97
CA THR A 37 -16.75 20.15 -11.38
C THR A 37 -15.58 19.16 -11.47
N HIS A 38 -15.30 18.64 -12.67
CA HIS A 38 -14.10 17.82 -12.90
C HIS A 38 -12.80 18.64 -12.93
N GLU A 39 -12.88 19.96 -13.15
CA GLU A 39 -11.70 20.86 -13.08
C GLU A 39 -11.23 21.04 -11.63
N ASP A 40 -12.13 20.92 -10.64
CA ASP A 40 -11.80 21.04 -9.21
C ASP A 40 -10.98 19.84 -8.67
N TYR A 41 -10.97 18.71 -9.38
CA TYR A 41 -10.25 17.50 -8.95
C TYR A 41 -8.73 17.70 -8.88
N ASP A 42 -8.19 18.51 -9.78
CA ASP A 42 -6.75 18.71 -9.95
C ASP A 42 -6.19 19.57 -8.82
N ALA A 43 -6.85 20.71 -8.56
CA ALA A 43 -6.54 21.61 -7.47
C ALA A 43 -6.89 21.08 -6.07
N TRP A 44 -7.63 19.98 -5.96
CA TRP A 44 -8.07 19.45 -4.67
C TRP A 44 -6.89 18.95 -3.82
N LYS A 45 -6.66 19.59 -2.68
CA LYS A 45 -5.52 19.27 -1.81
C LYS A 45 -5.83 18.18 -0.78
N ARG A 46 -4.84 17.34 -0.50
CA ARG A 46 -4.85 16.33 0.56
C ARG A 46 -3.70 16.57 1.52
N ILE A 47 -3.88 16.14 2.77
CA ILE A 47 -2.82 16.08 3.78
C ILE A 47 -2.02 14.79 3.53
N GLN A 48 -0.69 14.91 3.47
CA GLN A 48 0.24 13.79 3.33
C GLN A 48 1.46 13.98 4.23
N GLY A 49 2.14 12.87 4.57
CA GLY A 49 3.43 12.88 5.28
C GLY A 49 3.39 13.44 6.71
N GLN A 50 2.19 13.52 7.32
CA GLN A 50 2.00 14.21 8.59
C GLN A 50 2.77 13.57 9.74
N GLN A 51 3.48 14.38 10.52
CA GLN A 51 4.29 13.97 11.66
C GLN A 51 4.17 14.98 12.81
N LEU A 52 4.25 14.48 14.03
CA LEU A 52 4.33 15.26 15.28
C LEU A 52 5.81 15.30 15.72
N SER A 53 6.28 16.44 16.23
CA SER A 53 7.67 16.56 16.72
C SER A 53 7.90 15.69 17.96
N PRO A 54 9.16 15.24 18.21
CA PRO A 54 9.50 14.49 19.42
C PRO A 54 8.99 15.11 20.72
N ASN A 55 8.99 16.45 20.83
CA ASN A 55 8.48 17.19 21.98
C ASN A 55 6.97 17.53 21.95
N GLY A 56 6.26 17.23 20.87
CA GLY A 56 4.83 17.53 20.70
C GLY A 56 4.45 18.99 20.40
N GLU A 57 5.41 19.91 20.29
CA GLU A 57 5.13 21.34 20.06
C GLU A 57 4.84 21.70 18.59
N TRP A 58 5.21 20.85 17.63
CA TRP A 58 5.07 21.10 16.20
C TRP A 58 4.42 19.92 15.47
N VAL A 59 3.57 20.22 14.50
CA VAL A 59 3.11 19.28 13.47
C VAL A 59 3.62 19.73 12.11
N VAL A 60 4.18 18.82 11.34
CA VAL A 60 4.49 19.03 9.92
C VAL A 60 3.55 18.20 9.06
N TYR A 61 3.14 18.71 7.90
CA TYR A 61 2.45 17.96 6.85
C TYR A 61 2.61 18.65 5.49
N SER A 62 2.48 17.90 4.40
CA SER A 62 2.39 18.47 3.04
C SER A 62 0.93 18.57 2.60
N ALA A 63 0.54 19.73 2.06
CA ALA A 63 -0.75 19.99 1.42
C ALA A 63 -0.60 19.85 -0.11
N VAL A 64 -0.78 18.62 -0.60
CA VAL A 64 -0.48 18.20 -1.97
C VAL A 64 -1.76 18.17 -2.81
N PRO A 65 -1.82 18.82 -3.99
CA PRO A 65 -2.94 18.70 -4.93
C PRO A 65 -2.95 17.31 -5.62
N GLN A 66 -3.73 17.11 -6.68
CA GLN A 66 -3.69 15.88 -7.50
C GLN A 66 -2.99 16.05 -8.86
N ASP A 67 -2.74 17.29 -9.24
CA ASP A 67 -1.88 17.78 -10.33
C ASP A 67 -1.21 19.05 -9.79
N GLY A 68 0.09 19.22 -9.98
CA GLY A 68 0.87 20.38 -9.55
C GLY A 68 1.62 20.24 -8.21
N ASP A 69 2.47 21.25 -7.94
CA ASP A 69 3.35 21.27 -6.77
C ASP A 69 2.61 21.32 -5.42
N GLY A 70 3.09 20.53 -4.46
CA GLY A 70 2.66 20.58 -3.05
C GLY A 70 3.28 21.73 -2.25
N GLU A 71 2.78 21.94 -1.03
CA GLU A 71 3.35 22.88 -0.06
C GLU A 71 3.54 22.18 1.29
N LEU A 72 4.75 22.25 1.86
CA LEU A 72 5.04 21.81 3.23
C LEU A 72 4.59 22.87 4.23
N ILE A 73 3.91 22.44 5.29
CA ILE A 73 3.37 23.31 6.34
C ILE A 73 3.83 22.76 7.70
N ALA A 74 4.55 23.58 8.46
CA ALA A 74 4.98 23.27 9.83
C ALA A 74 4.24 24.20 10.81
N THR A 75 3.28 23.66 11.56
CA THR A 75 2.43 24.42 12.48
C THR A 75 2.84 24.18 13.93
N HIS A 76 3.16 25.27 14.65
CA HIS A 76 3.38 25.24 16.10
C HIS A 76 2.04 25.12 16.82
N VAL A 77 1.85 24.02 17.56
CA VAL A 77 0.57 23.55 18.09
C VAL A 77 -0.12 24.61 18.95
N GLU A 78 0.60 25.24 19.89
CA GLU A 78 -0.05 26.17 20.83
C GLU A 78 -0.33 27.56 20.23
N SER A 79 0.62 28.14 19.48
CA SER A 79 0.42 29.49 18.93
C SER A 79 -0.34 29.53 17.60
N GLY A 80 -0.46 28.40 16.89
CA GLY A 80 -0.99 28.37 15.52
C GLY A 80 -0.09 29.10 14.50
N ARG A 81 1.18 29.33 14.84
CA ARG A 81 2.16 29.89 13.90
C ARG A 81 2.56 28.80 12.89
N GLU A 82 2.35 29.08 11.62
CA GLU A 82 2.80 28.25 10.51
C GLU A 82 4.10 28.78 9.91
N HIS A 83 5.00 27.86 9.54
CA HIS A 83 6.00 28.08 8.50
C HIS A 83 5.56 27.30 7.26
N ARG A 84 5.79 27.84 6.06
CA ARG A 84 5.36 27.23 4.78
C ARG A 84 6.49 27.24 3.77
N TYR A 85 6.64 26.14 3.03
CA TYR A 85 7.69 25.99 2.02
C TYR A 85 7.21 25.19 0.80
N PRO A 86 7.36 25.69 -0.45
CA PRO A 86 6.86 25.02 -1.66
C PRO A 86 7.66 23.75 -1.99
N ARG A 87 7.01 22.74 -2.62
CA ARG A 87 7.62 21.47 -3.06
C ARG A 87 8.27 20.60 -1.96
N GLY A 88 8.13 20.98 -0.69
CA GLY A 88 8.67 20.23 0.44
C GLY A 88 7.88 18.95 0.75
N ALA A 89 8.61 17.82 0.84
CA ALA A 89 8.08 16.49 1.10
C ALA A 89 9.09 15.64 1.91
N GLY A 90 8.68 14.44 2.35
CA GLY A 90 9.56 13.49 3.04
C GLY A 90 10.15 13.98 4.39
N ALA A 91 9.53 15.00 4.99
CA ALA A 91 10.11 15.75 6.10
C ALA A 91 10.38 14.91 7.36
N ARG A 92 11.39 15.28 8.14
CA ARG A 92 11.81 14.68 9.41
C ARG A 92 12.18 15.77 10.41
N PHE A 93 11.65 15.69 11.64
CA PHE A 93 12.13 16.51 12.74
C PHE A 93 13.49 16.00 13.24
N MET A 94 14.37 16.91 13.64
CA MET A 94 15.52 16.52 14.47
C MET A 94 15.04 16.04 15.85
N PRO A 95 15.76 15.13 16.53
CA PRO A 95 15.34 14.58 17.83
C PRO A 95 15.11 15.62 18.93
N ASP A 96 15.83 16.74 18.89
CA ASP A 96 15.69 17.88 19.81
C ASP A 96 14.53 18.83 19.47
N SER A 97 13.82 18.59 18.35
CA SER A 97 12.74 19.41 17.81
C SER A 97 13.13 20.86 17.44
N THR A 98 14.41 21.17 17.19
CA THR A 98 14.84 22.54 16.81
C THR A 98 14.84 22.80 15.30
N TYR A 99 15.15 21.79 14.49
CA TYR A 99 15.13 21.83 13.03
C TYR A 99 14.19 20.80 12.42
N LEU A 100 13.76 21.09 11.19
CA LEU A 100 12.95 20.23 10.32
C LEU A 100 13.67 20.09 8.98
N VAL A 101 14.00 18.86 8.60
CA VAL A 101 14.79 18.51 7.41
C VAL A 101 13.87 17.83 6.39
N PHE A 102 13.90 18.23 5.12
CA PHE A 102 12.97 17.73 4.11
C PHE A 102 13.54 17.78 2.70
N THR A 103 13.03 16.91 1.81
CA THR A 103 13.34 16.95 0.38
C THR A 103 12.50 18.04 -0.27
N ILE A 104 13.13 18.88 -1.08
CA ILE A 104 12.49 19.82 -2.00
C ILE A 104 12.50 19.14 -3.37
N ALA A 105 11.32 18.78 -3.88
CA ALA A 105 11.21 18.23 -5.22
C ALA A 105 11.53 19.31 -6.29
N PRO A 106 12.03 18.95 -7.48
CA PRO A 106 11.94 19.82 -8.65
C PRO A 106 10.47 20.15 -8.95
N SER A 107 10.17 21.27 -9.62
CA SER A 107 8.76 21.55 -9.97
C SER A 107 8.27 20.61 -11.05
N GLU A 108 6.96 20.37 -11.06
CA GLU A 108 6.34 19.60 -12.15
C GLU A 108 6.53 20.30 -13.51
N GLU A 109 6.53 21.64 -13.56
CA GLU A 109 6.78 22.42 -14.78
C GLU A 109 8.21 22.22 -15.33
N GLU A 110 9.24 22.39 -14.49
CA GLU A 110 10.65 22.14 -14.88
C GLU A 110 10.86 20.68 -15.33
N THR A 111 10.25 19.73 -14.61
CA THR A 111 10.37 18.30 -14.88
C THR A 111 9.66 17.90 -16.18
N GLU A 112 8.50 18.47 -16.47
CA GLU A 112 7.75 18.21 -17.70
C GLU A 112 8.42 18.90 -18.92
N GLU A 113 8.97 20.11 -18.77
CA GLU A 113 9.77 20.75 -19.82
C GLU A 113 11.04 19.95 -20.14
N ALA A 114 11.77 19.45 -19.13
CA ALA A 114 12.95 18.61 -19.33
C ALA A 114 12.60 17.26 -20.01
N ARG A 115 11.50 16.62 -19.61
CA ARG A 115 10.99 15.41 -20.29
C ARG A 115 10.62 15.70 -21.75
N LYS A 116 9.93 16.82 -22.02
CA LYS A 116 9.59 17.26 -23.40
C LYS A 116 10.82 17.59 -24.25
N ALA A 117 11.90 18.05 -23.62
CA ALA A 117 13.18 18.32 -24.28
C ALA A 117 14.02 17.07 -24.53
N LYS A 118 13.65 15.91 -23.95
CA LYS A 118 14.45 14.67 -23.89
C LYS A 118 15.84 14.89 -23.27
N THR A 119 15.87 15.63 -22.16
CA THR A 119 17.07 15.87 -21.34
C THR A 119 17.65 14.56 -20.78
N LYS A 120 18.99 14.44 -20.72
CA LYS A 120 19.70 13.31 -20.11
C LYS A 120 19.37 13.14 -18.62
N SER A 121 19.52 11.93 -18.08
CA SER A 121 19.28 11.63 -16.65
C SER A 121 20.17 12.44 -15.68
N GLU A 122 21.44 12.70 -16.05
CA GLU A 122 22.37 13.55 -15.30
C GLU A 122 21.87 15.01 -15.16
N ASP A 123 21.29 15.51 -16.26
CA ASP A 123 20.83 16.89 -16.48
C ASP A 123 19.36 17.13 -16.07
N MET A 124 18.59 16.06 -15.82
CA MET A 124 17.20 16.18 -15.36
C MET A 124 17.12 16.99 -14.05
N PRO A 125 16.08 17.83 -13.84
CA PRO A 125 15.87 18.53 -12.59
C PRO A 125 15.93 17.58 -11.38
N LYS A 126 16.90 17.81 -10.49
CA LYS A 126 17.14 16.98 -9.30
C LYS A 126 16.45 17.57 -8.06
N SER A 127 16.36 16.75 -7.02
CA SER A 127 15.88 17.22 -5.71
C SER A 127 16.94 18.05 -4.98
N SER A 128 16.48 18.89 -4.06
CA SER A 128 17.32 19.65 -3.13
C SER A 128 16.96 19.30 -1.68
N LEU A 129 17.82 19.63 -0.72
CA LEU A 129 17.56 19.48 0.71
C LEU A 129 17.16 20.83 1.32
N GLY A 130 16.07 20.85 2.09
CA GLY A 130 15.65 21.99 2.90
C GLY A 130 15.90 21.71 4.39
N ILE A 131 16.61 22.62 5.07
CA ILE A 131 16.87 22.57 6.51
C ILE A 131 16.22 23.81 7.15
N MET A 132 15.03 23.64 7.74
CA MET A 132 14.25 24.71 8.35
C MET A 132 14.53 24.84 9.84
N ASN A 133 14.92 26.03 10.31
CA ASN A 133 14.95 26.35 11.73
C ASN A 133 13.54 26.68 12.22
N LEU A 134 13.00 25.87 13.14
CA LEU A 134 11.60 26.02 13.58
C LEU A 134 11.37 27.27 14.44
N ALA A 135 12.42 27.80 15.10
CA ALA A 135 12.29 29.04 15.87
C ALA A 135 12.06 30.25 14.96
N THR A 136 12.78 30.37 13.84
CA THR A 136 12.72 31.53 12.93
C THR A 136 11.80 31.34 11.71
N GLY A 137 11.74 30.13 11.14
CA GLY A 137 11.15 29.84 9.82
C GLY A 137 12.13 30.02 8.65
N GLU A 138 13.41 30.27 8.95
CA GLU A 138 14.48 30.37 7.95
C GLU A 138 14.87 28.98 7.46
N VAL A 139 15.10 28.85 6.15
CA VAL A 139 15.44 27.58 5.48
C VAL A 139 16.80 27.74 4.81
N ILE A 140 17.71 26.81 5.07
CA ILE A 140 18.92 26.61 4.27
C ILE A 140 18.57 25.60 3.18
N GLU A 141 18.88 25.94 1.93
CA GLU A 141 18.66 25.09 0.77
C GLU A 141 20.01 24.57 0.25
N ILE A 142 20.07 23.28 -0.07
CA ILE A 142 21.27 22.61 -0.58
C ILE A 142 20.87 21.89 -1.87
N GLU A 143 21.41 22.32 -3.01
CA GLU A 143 21.04 21.84 -4.34
C GLU A 143 21.56 20.41 -4.61
N ARG A 144 20.88 19.67 -5.51
CA ARG A 144 21.29 18.35 -6.02
C ARG A 144 21.58 17.30 -4.93
N VAL A 145 20.64 17.09 -4.00
CA VAL A 145 20.75 16.08 -2.94
C VAL A 145 19.90 14.84 -3.28
N ARG A 146 20.59 13.70 -3.50
CA ARG A 146 20.01 12.38 -3.81
C ARG A 146 19.32 11.74 -2.61
N SER A 147 19.86 11.93 -1.40
CA SER A 147 19.26 11.42 -0.15
C SER A 147 19.78 12.15 1.09
N PHE A 148 19.04 12.05 2.21
CA PHE A 148 19.52 12.48 3.53
C PHE A 148 19.21 11.47 4.64
N ARG A 149 19.92 11.61 5.77
CA ARG A 149 19.68 10.95 7.06
C ARG A 149 19.83 11.95 8.19
N VAL A 150 19.10 11.70 9.28
CA VAL A 150 19.24 12.37 10.57
C VAL A 150 19.44 11.29 11.65
N PRO A 151 20.17 11.55 12.74
CA PRO A 151 20.28 10.60 13.85
C PRO A 151 18.91 10.37 14.53
N GLN A 152 18.78 9.22 15.20
CA GLN A 152 17.55 8.85 15.92
C GLN A 152 17.40 9.63 17.23
N ASP A 153 18.50 9.91 17.94
CA ASP A 153 18.49 10.45 19.31
C ASP A 153 19.17 11.83 19.46
N ALA A 154 20.00 12.27 18.50
CA ALA A 154 20.77 13.51 18.61
C ALA A 154 20.45 14.55 17.51
N GLY A 155 20.19 15.80 17.91
CA GLY A 155 19.91 16.93 17.00
C GLY A 155 21.12 17.64 16.39
N GLY A 156 22.34 17.11 16.51
CA GLY A 156 23.56 17.86 16.21
C GLY A 156 24.01 17.92 14.74
N HIS A 157 23.75 16.87 13.97
CA HIS A 157 24.28 16.70 12.61
C HIS A 157 23.23 16.17 11.64
N ILE A 158 23.41 16.46 10.36
CA ILE A 158 22.69 15.86 9.23
C ILE A 158 23.74 15.24 8.30
N ALA A 159 23.45 14.10 7.70
CA ALA A 159 24.26 13.53 6.63
C ALA A 159 23.44 13.47 5.35
N TYR A 160 24.01 13.86 4.21
CA TYR A 160 23.33 13.84 2.92
C TYR A 160 24.30 13.54 1.77
N LEU A 161 23.78 12.84 0.78
CA LEU A 161 24.53 12.36 -0.38
C LEU A 161 24.10 13.17 -1.61
N HIS A 162 25.08 13.73 -2.33
CA HIS A 162 24.85 14.51 -3.54
C HIS A 162 24.47 13.63 -4.73
N GLU A 163 23.81 14.22 -5.73
CA GLU A 163 23.70 13.66 -7.07
C GLU A 163 25.06 13.77 -7.80
N GLU A 164 25.24 12.99 -8.86
CA GLU A 164 26.43 13.05 -9.71
C GLU A 164 26.63 14.45 -10.34
N SER A 165 27.90 14.78 -10.63
CA SER A 165 28.31 16.06 -11.22
C SER A 165 27.96 16.07 -12.72
N ALA A 166 27.15 17.03 -13.15
CA ALA A 166 26.74 17.18 -14.56
C ALA A 166 27.83 17.82 -15.46
N SER A 167 29.11 17.54 -15.18
CA SER A 167 30.24 18.22 -15.82
C SER A 167 31.38 17.32 -16.29
N GLU A 168 31.29 15.99 -16.13
CA GLU A 168 32.40 15.07 -16.44
C GLU A 168 32.04 13.92 -17.42
N SER A 169 30.84 13.90 -18.00
CA SER A 169 30.58 13.09 -19.21
C SER A 169 31.25 13.77 -20.44
N GLU A 170 32.26 13.14 -21.04
CA GLU A 170 32.98 13.69 -22.21
C GLU A 170 32.08 13.82 -23.48
N GLU A 171 32.53 14.64 -24.44
CA GLU A 171 31.82 14.92 -25.71
C GLU A 171 31.81 13.72 -26.69
N GLU A 172 31.03 12.67 -26.41
CA GLU A 172 30.70 11.66 -27.43
C GLU A 172 29.78 12.25 -28.54
N GLU A 173 30.11 12.02 -29.81
CA GLU A 173 29.36 12.59 -30.94
C GLU A 173 27.93 12.00 -31.05
N PRO A 174 26.92 12.82 -31.39
CA PRO A 174 25.53 12.37 -31.41
C PRO A 174 25.27 11.31 -32.50
N PRO A 175 24.68 10.15 -32.16
CA PRO A 175 24.32 9.13 -33.14
C PRO A 175 23.27 9.67 -34.12
N SER A 176 23.41 9.29 -35.39
CA SER A 176 22.54 9.80 -36.47
C SER A 176 21.10 9.30 -36.32
N ALA A 177 20.14 10.22 -36.46
CA ALA A 177 18.71 10.01 -36.24
C ALA A 177 18.13 8.69 -36.81
N VAL A 178 17.46 7.94 -35.93
CA VAL A 178 16.53 6.85 -36.24
C VAL A 178 15.12 7.29 -35.80
N THR A 179 14.07 6.73 -36.40
CA THR A 179 12.68 7.18 -36.26
C THR A 179 11.96 6.70 -35.00
N GLU A 180 10.91 7.43 -34.64
CA GLU A 180 10.00 7.19 -33.52
C GLU A 180 9.33 5.79 -33.59
N GLU A 181 9.52 4.97 -32.56
CA GLU A 181 8.54 3.99 -32.07
C GLU A 181 8.39 4.13 -30.54
N GLN A 182 7.51 3.35 -29.90
CA GLN A 182 6.82 3.73 -28.66
C GLN A 182 7.55 3.35 -27.35
N GLU A 183 7.53 4.26 -26.37
CA GLU A 183 7.79 3.96 -24.96
C GLU A 183 6.51 3.36 -24.32
N GLU A 184 6.44 2.03 -24.19
CA GLU A 184 5.46 1.33 -23.34
C GLU A 184 6.16 0.22 -22.53
N GLY A 185 6.01 0.25 -21.20
CA GLY A 185 6.38 -0.86 -20.30
C GLY A 185 7.86 -0.97 -19.92
N GLU A 186 8.26 -0.30 -18.82
CA GLU A 186 9.41 -0.74 -18.03
C GLU A 186 9.04 -2.00 -17.22
N GLU A 187 8.92 -3.14 -17.90
CA GLU A 187 9.28 -4.41 -17.25
C GLU A 187 10.81 -4.50 -17.27
N ALA A 188 11.43 -4.66 -16.11
CA ALA A 188 12.87 -4.85 -16.01
C ALA A 188 13.25 -6.28 -16.44
N GLU A 189 13.35 -6.49 -17.75
CA GLU A 189 14.11 -7.62 -18.29
C GLU A 189 15.56 -7.48 -17.81
N ALA A 190 16.08 -8.54 -17.20
CA ALA A 190 17.48 -8.59 -16.79
C ALA A 190 18.33 -8.92 -18.03
N ASP A 191 18.84 -7.89 -18.69
CA ASP A 191 19.65 -8.02 -19.90
C ASP A 191 20.99 -8.70 -19.56
N GLU A 192 21.17 -9.97 -19.94
CA GLU A 192 22.42 -10.71 -19.76
C GLU A 192 23.48 -10.20 -20.76
N SER A 193 24.14 -9.09 -20.40
CA SER A 193 25.37 -8.64 -21.06
C SER A 193 26.55 -8.71 -20.08
N ASP A 194 27.64 -9.36 -20.51
CA ASP A 194 28.77 -9.65 -19.62
C ASP A 194 29.67 -8.41 -19.45
N ASN A 195 29.37 -7.56 -18.45
CA ASN A 195 30.31 -6.59 -17.90
C ASN A 195 30.13 -6.42 -16.38
N LYS A 196 31.18 -5.93 -15.69
CA LYS A 196 31.14 -5.69 -14.23
C LYS A 196 30.55 -4.31 -13.93
N ASP A 197 29.24 -4.19 -14.09
CA ASP A 197 28.48 -2.97 -13.75
C ASP A 197 28.46 -2.77 -12.23
N LYS A 198 29.46 -2.03 -11.76
CA LYS A 198 29.69 -1.63 -10.36
C LYS A 198 29.19 -0.20 -10.17
N ASP A 199 28.20 0.00 -9.30
CA ASP A 199 27.74 1.34 -8.92
C ASP A 199 28.88 2.13 -8.26
N PHE A 200 29.21 3.31 -8.79
CA PHE A 200 30.14 4.25 -8.17
C PHE A 200 29.43 5.24 -7.25
N GLY A 201 30.14 5.70 -6.22
CA GLY A 201 29.59 6.62 -5.23
C GLY A 201 29.77 8.11 -5.57
N THR A 202 29.05 8.97 -4.84
CA THR A 202 29.12 10.43 -4.96
C THR A 202 29.62 11.08 -3.66
N THR A 203 29.72 12.41 -3.62
CA THR A 203 30.10 13.12 -2.39
C THR A 203 29.05 12.91 -1.28
N LEU A 204 29.49 12.44 -0.12
CA LEU A 204 28.74 12.47 1.14
C LEU A 204 29.18 13.71 1.94
N THR A 205 28.23 14.55 2.36
CA THR A 205 28.48 15.63 3.32
C THR A 205 27.87 15.30 4.67
N VAL A 206 28.61 15.59 5.75
CA VAL A 206 28.10 15.61 7.14
C VAL A 206 28.17 17.04 7.65
N HIS A 207 27.01 17.63 7.93
CA HIS A 207 26.81 19.05 8.25
C HIS A 207 26.45 19.25 9.73
N SER A 208 27.15 20.16 10.40
CA SER A 208 26.94 20.57 11.79
C SER A 208 25.88 21.66 11.92
N LEU A 209 24.77 21.36 12.60
CA LEU A 209 23.72 22.34 12.90
C LEU A 209 24.11 23.34 13.99
N ALA A 210 25.25 23.12 14.67
CA ALA A 210 25.71 23.97 15.77
C ALA A 210 26.53 25.19 15.30
N ASP A 211 27.26 25.06 14.19
CA ASP A 211 28.16 26.10 13.66
C ASP A 211 28.25 26.18 12.13
N GLY A 212 27.57 25.29 11.40
CA GLY A 212 27.62 25.25 9.92
C GLY A 212 28.93 24.71 9.37
N SER A 213 29.71 23.97 10.17
CA SER A 213 30.88 23.23 9.67
C SER A 213 30.47 21.97 8.91
N GLU A 214 31.25 21.60 7.91
CA GLU A 214 30.98 20.47 7.02
C GLU A 214 32.23 19.59 6.87
N TRP A 215 32.02 18.29 6.91
CA TRP A 215 33.00 17.27 6.53
C TRP A 215 32.49 16.53 5.29
N ASN A 216 33.39 16.14 4.38
CA ASN A 216 33.04 15.48 3.13
C ASN A 216 33.89 14.22 2.90
N ALA A 217 33.30 13.22 2.25
CA ALA A 217 33.99 12.09 1.65
C ALA A 217 33.47 11.88 0.22
N GLU A 218 34.39 11.60 -0.71
CA GLU A 218 34.07 11.32 -2.12
C GLU A 218 33.80 9.83 -2.36
N SER A 219 33.25 9.51 -3.53
CA SER A 219 32.98 8.12 -3.96
C SER A 219 32.13 7.30 -2.98
N VAL A 220 31.22 7.92 -2.22
CA VAL A 220 30.36 7.24 -1.24
C VAL A 220 29.08 6.70 -1.90
N LEU A 221 28.83 5.40 -1.75
CA LEU A 221 27.65 4.73 -2.34
C LEU A 221 26.50 4.60 -1.33
N SER A 222 26.80 4.34 -0.05
CA SER A 222 25.78 4.22 1.00
C SER A 222 26.30 4.73 2.35
N TYR A 223 25.40 5.12 3.25
CA TYR A 223 25.75 5.66 4.56
C TYR A 223 24.59 5.53 5.58
N GLN A 224 24.96 5.45 6.86
CA GLN A 224 24.04 5.46 8.00
C GLN A 224 24.67 6.10 9.24
N PHE A 225 23.83 6.67 10.10
CA PHE A 225 24.23 7.10 11.44
C PHE A 225 24.11 5.92 12.43
N THR A 226 24.94 5.92 13.47
CA THR A 226 24.55 5.35 14.78
C THR A 226 23.40 6.16 15.37
N ASP A 227 22.50 5.56 16.14
CA ASP A 227 21.28 6.20 16.68
C ASP A 227 21.57 7.50 17.44
N THR A 228 22.63 7.46 18.26
CA THR A 228 23.16 8.58 19.04
C THR A 228 23.80 9.70 18.21
N GLY A 229 23.95 9.51 16.89
CA GLY A 229 24.64 10.43 15.98
C GLY A 229 26.15 10.56 16.23
N ALA A 230 26.74 9.68 17.05
CA ALA A 230 28.16 9.75 17.43
C ALA A 230 29.11 9.36 16.29
N MET A 231 28.67 8.49 15.38
CA MET A 231 29.42 8.03 14.21
C MET A 231 28.54 8.05 12.95
N VAL A 232 29.18 8.24 11.80
CA VAL A 232 28.63 7.96 10.47
C VAL A 232 29.41 6.80 9.87
N LEU A 233 28.72 5.72 9.54
CA LEU A 233 29.25 4.61 8.76
C LEU A 233 28.91 4.81 7.28
N TYR A 234 29.85 4.52 6.39
CA TYR A 234 29.66 4.68 4.96
C TYR A 234 30.48 3.68 4.12
N THR A 235 29.99 3.40 2.91
CA THR A 235 30.69 2.56 1.92
C THR A 235 31.23 3.40 0.77
N VAL A 236 32.49 3.16 0.39
CA VAL A 236 33.16 3.79 -0.74
C VAL A 236 33.18 2.82 -1.92
N SER A 237 32.91 3.34 -3.11
CA SER A 237 33.01 2.66 -4.41
C SER A 237 33.56 3.66 -5.43
N SER A 238 34.82 3.50 -5.84
CA SER A 238 35.56 4.48 -6.65
C SER A 238 35.97 3.90 -8.01
N GLU A 239 35.78 4.69 -9.07
CA GLU A 239 36.30 4.37 -10.42
C GLU A 239 37.78 4.78 -10.56
N GLU A 240 38.14 5.99 -10.10
CA GLU A 240 39.52 6.50 -10.19
C GLU A 240 40.51 5.73 -9.30
N THR A 241 40.05 5.24 -8.14
CA THR A 241 40.91 4.57 -7.15
C THR A 241 40.22 3.35 -6.51
N PRO A 242 40.03 2.24 -7.25
CA PRO A 242 39.33 1.06 -6.72
C PRO A 242 40.02 0.45 -5.49
N GLU A 243 41.32 0.67 -5.27
CA GLU A 243 41.98 0.24 -4.02
C GLU A 243 41.46 0.97 -2.76
N SER A 244 40.66 2.02 -2.93
CA SER A 244 39.97 2.76 -1.86
C SER A 244 38.51 2.33 -1.64
N ASP A 245 37.98 1.40 -2.43
CA ASP A 245 36.69 0.77 -2.12
C ASP A 245 36.73 0.22 -0.68
N GLY A 246 35.63 0.35 0.08
CA GLY A 246 35.68 -0.06 1.48
C GLY A 246 34.51 0.36 2.36
N VAL A 247 34.60 -0.05 3.62
CA VAL A 247 33.75 0.43 4.72
C VAL A 247 34.58 1.35 5.62
N TYR A 248 34.00 2.50 5.94
CA TYR A 248 34.65 3.56 6.70
C TYR A 248 33.72 4.10 7.79
N MET A 249 34.31 4.64 8.86
CA MET A 249 33.61 5.29 9.96
C MET A 249 34.16 6.69 10.19
N TYR A 250 33.31 7.71 10.13
CA TYR A 250 33.64 9.08 10.55
C TYR A 250 33.06 9.39 11.94
N SER A 251 33.84 10.04 12.79
CA SER A 251 33.43 10.50 14.12
C SER A 251 33.45 12.03 14.19
N PRO A 252 32.29 12.72 14.04
CA PRO A 252 32.23 14.19 14.05
C PRO A 252 32.78 14.82 15.32
N ALA A 253 32.60 14.16 16.48
CA ALA A 253 33.08 14.64 17.77
C ALA A 253 34.62 14.57 17.94
N GLN A 254 35.32 13.87 17.04
CA GLN A 254 36.78 13.70 17.07
C GLN A 254 37.48 14.28 15.83
N ASP A 255 36.73 14.69 14.79
CA ASP A 255 37.23 15.01 13.44
C ASP A 255 38.19 13.92 12.93
N ALA A 256 37.72 12.66 12.99
CA ALA A 256 38.53 11.48 12.75
C ALA A 256 37.80 10.44 11.89
N VAL A 257 38.50 9.89 10.91
CA VAL A 257 38.06 8.78 10.07
C VAL A 257 38.84 7.52 10.44
N ALA A 258 38.14 6.39 10.57
CA ALA A 258 38.71 5.06 10.66
C ALA A 258 38.32 4.24 9.42
N THR A 259 39.31 3.61 8.77
CA THR A 259 39.06 2.55 7.79
C THR A 259 38.66 1.29 8.54
N VAL A 260 37.47 0.76 8.28
CA VAL A 260 37.01 -0.53 8.83
C VAL A 260 37.58 -1.67 8.00
N LEU A 261 37.43 -1.59 6.68
CA LEU A 261 38.07 -2.47 5.70
C LEU A 261 38.15 -1.76 4.36
N SER A 262 39.20 -1.99 3.57
CA SER A 262 39.29 -1.46 2.20
C SER A 262 40.04 -2.38 1.23
N GLY A 263 40.02 -2.00 -0.04
CA GLY A 263 40.58 -2.70 -1.20
C GLY A 263 39.47 -3.01 -2.22
N GLU A 264 39.85 -3.19 -3.48
CA GLU A 264 38.94 -3.32 -4.62
C GLU A 264 37.85 -4.39 -4.41
N GLY A 265 36.57 -3.96 -4.45
CA GLY A 265 35.43 -4.84 -4.17
C GLY A 265 34.11 -4.10 -3.93
N ASN A 266 33.02 -4.85 -3.94
CA ASN A 266 31.69 -4.38 -3.55
C ASN A 266 31.51 -4.50 -2.03
N TYR A 267 30.84 -3.54 -1.39
CA TYR A 267 30.61 -3.51 0.05
C TYR A 267 29.14 -3.21 0.34
N GLU A 268 28.40 -4.21 0.84
CA GLU A 268 26.95 -4.14 1.03
C GLU A 268 26.50 -4.58 2.44
N ARG A 269 25.23 -4.31 2.75
CA ARG A 269 24.51 -4.84 3.94
C ARG A 269 25.16 -4.50 5.28
N LEU A 270 25.53 -3.22 5.47
CA LEU A 270 25.97 -2.72 6.77
C LEU A 270 24.88 -2.95 7.83
N ALA A 271 25.22 -3.67 8.90
CA ALA A 271 24.34 -3.96 10.02
C ALA A 271 25.05 -3.65 11.34
N LEU A 272 24.42 -2.88 12.22
CA LEU A 272 24.85 -2.68 13.61
C LEU A 272 24.14 -3.66 14.54
N ASP A 273 24.72 -3.96 15.69
CA ASP A 273 24.02 -4.54 16.83
C ASP A 273 23.33 -3.44 17.69
N GLU A 274 22.57 -3.84 18.72
CA GLU A 274 21.74 -2.91 19.49
C GLU A 274 22.55 -1.95 20.38
N ASP A 275 23.62 -2.45 21.02
CA ASP A 275 24.60 -1.61 21.74
C ASP A 275 25.42 -0.70 20.79
N GLN A 276 25.37 -0.95 19.47
CA GLN A 276 26.11 -0.26 18.41
C GLN A 276 27.64 -0.26 18.64
N ASP A 277 28.17 -1.39 19.14
CA ASP A 277 29.61 -1.64 19.29
C ASP A 277 30.16 -2.71 18.33
N ARG A 278 29.29 -3.37 17.55
CA ARG A 278 29.67 -4.17 16.36
C ARG A 278 29.06 -3.66 15.07
N LEU A 279 29.82 -3.90 14.00
CA LEU A 279 29.36 -3.80 12.61
C LEU A 279 29.58 -5.13 11.90
N ALA A 280 28.58 -5.63 11.17
CA ALA A 280 28.70 -6.71 10.20
C ALA A 280 28.35 -6.21 8.79
N PHE A 281 28.97 -6.80 7.77
CA PHE A 281 28.71 -6.47 6.36
C PHE A 281 29.18 -7.60 5.42
N VAL A 282 28.78 -7.54 4.14
CA VAL A 282 29.24 -8.50 3.12
C VAL A 282 30.09 -7.81 2.05
N THR A 283 31.10 -8.52 1.55
CA THR A 283 31.95 -8.06 0.45
C THR A 283 32.54 -9.24 -0.34
N ASP A 284 32.77 -9.03 -1.64
CA ASP A 284 33.45 -9.95 -2.55
C ASP A 284 34.95 -9.67 -2.69
N ARG A 285 35.52 -8.70 -1.97
CA ARG A 285 36.90 -8.19 -2.13
C ARG A 285 38.00 -9.26 -2.21
N ASP A 286 37.86 -10.39 -1.52
CA ASP A 286 38.87 -11.45 -1.54
C ASP A 286 38.89 -12.25 -2.86
N ASP A 287 37.84 -12.11 -3.67
CA ASP A 287 37.51 -12.90 -4.86
C ASP A 287 37.04 -12.03 -6.05
N TYR A 288 37.00 -10.69 -5.89
CA TYR A 288 36.47 -9.71 -6.87
C TYR A 288 37.08 -9.82 -8.28
N SER A 289 38.32 -10.31 -8.38
CA SER A 289 39.02 -10.53 -9.65
C SER A 289 38.62 -11.82 -10.38
N ALA A 290 37.80 -12.68 -9.78
CA ALA A 290 37.23 -13.87 -10.44
C ALA A 290 36.19 -13.50 -11.51
N ASP A 291 35.86 -14.47 -12.36
CA ASP A 291 34.80 -14.34 -13.37
C ASP A 291 33.41 -14.31 -12.70
N GLU A 292 33.22 -15.08 -11.62
CA GLU A 292 32.04 -15.07 -10.74
C GLU A 292 32.45 -14.80 -9.27
N PRO A 293 32.58 -13.53 -8.84
CA PRO A 293 33.03 -13.20 -7.49
C PRO A 293 32.10 -13.70 -6.37
N THR A 294 32.67 -14.37 -5.37
CA THR A 294 31.91 -14.85 -4.20
C THR A 294 31.99 -13.88 -3.02
N PHE A 295 30.84 -13.58 -2.41
CA PHE A 295 30.77 -12.73 -1.22
C PHE A 295 31.10 -13.53 0.06
N ASN A 296 31.75 -12.82 0.99
CA ASN A 296 32.11 -13.24 2.35
C ASN A 296 31.42 -12.32 3.38
N LEU A 297 31.19 -12.82 4.60
CA LEU A 297 30.76 -12.00 5.75
C LEU A 297 31.98 -11.52 6.54
N TYR A 298 32.03 -10.23 6.80
CA TYR A 298 33.00 -9.59 7.69
C TYR A 298 32.30 -9.00 8.92
N GLY A 299 33.05 -8.86 10.01
CA GLY A 299 32.60 -8.12 11.19
C GLY A 299 33.71 -7.39 11.92
N TRP A 300 33.33 -6.38 12.70
CA TRP A 300 34.24 -5.43 13.36
C TRP A 300 33.68 -4.99 14.72
N ASP A 301 34.34 -5.41 15.81
CA ASP A 301 34.13 -4.79 17.13
C ASP A 301 34.78 -3.40 17.16
N PHE A 302 34.06 -2.37 17.62
CA PHE A 302 34.45 -0.97 17.53
C PHE A 302 35.77 -0.69 18.27
N GLY A 303 36.70 -0.04 17.57
CA GLY A 303 38.05 0.23 18.07
C GLY A 303 39.06 -0.89 17.79
N SER A 304 38.64 -2.02 17.21
CA SER A 304 39.57 -2.96 16.57
C SER A 304 40.25 -2.32 15.34
N PRO A 305 41.49 -2.71 14.99
CA PRO A 305 42.30 -2.00 13.99
C PRO A 305 41.83 -2.19 12.53
N ALA A 306 41.02 -3.21 12.26
CA ALA A 306 40.34 -3.50 11.00
C ALA A 306 39.24 -4.55 11.25
N ALA A 307 38.33 -4.76 10.31
CA ALA A 307 37.37 -5.86 10.33
C ALA A 307 38.06 -7.23 10.13
N GLU A 308 37.47 -8.28 10.71
CA GLU A 308 37.91 -9.66 10.55
C GLU A 308 36.92 -10.46 9.69
N LEU A 309 37.46 -11.44 8.94
CA LEU A 309 36.65 -12.36 8.13
C LEU A 309 35.92 -13.35 9.05
N TRP A 310 34.59 -13.32 9.03
CA TRP A 310 33.74 -14.17 9.88
C TRP A 310 33.20 -15.39 9.14
N VAL A 311 32.73 -15.23 7.90
CA VAL A 311 32.23 -16.34 7.08
C VAL A 311 32.78 -16.27 5.65
N SER A 312 33.38 -17.36 5.19
CA SER A 312 33.71 -17.59 3.77
C SER A 312 33.46 -19.04 3.39
N HIS A 313 32.96 -19.24 2.17
CA HIS A 313 32.70 -20.57 1.63
C HIS A 313 33.95 -21.46 1.51
N THR A 314 35.15 -20.84 1.52
CA THR A 314 36.44 -21.54 1.38
C THR A 314 37.05 -21.98 2.71
N SER A 315 36.69 -21.35 3.83
CA SER A 315 37.43 -21.44 5.11
C SER A 315 36.58 -21.71 6.35
N THR A 316 35.27 -21.43 6.31
CA THR A 316 34.36 -21.70 7.43
C THR A 316 34.05 -23.19 7.56
N GLU A 317 34.20 -23.74 8.77
CA GLU A 317 33.96 -25.17 9.02
C GLU A 317 32.47 -25.53 8.82
N ASN A 318 32.22 -26.60 8.06
CA ASN A 318 30.87 -27.10 7.73
C ASN A 318 30.00 -26.13 6.90
N PHE A 319 30.61 -25.16 6.19
CA PHE A 319 29.87 -24.34 5.23
C PHE A 319 29.25 -25.19 4.11
N PRO A 320 28.03 -24.87 3.61
CA PRO A 320 27.38 -25.62 2.54
C PRO A 320 28.20 -25.64 1.23
N ALA A 321 28.47 -26.84 0.72
CA ALA A 321 29.23 -26.99 -0.53
C ALA A 321 28.43 -26.47 -1.75
N GLY A 322 29.08 -25.71 -2.62
CA GLY A 322 28.46 -25.10 -3.81
C GLY A 322 27.63 -23.85 -3.52
N MET A 323 27.83 -23.21 -2.37
CA MET A 323 27.17 -21.95 -1.98
C MET A 323 28.20 -20.89 -1.59
N ALA A 324 27.78 -19.62 -1.56
CA ALA A 324 28.49 -18.48 -0.99
C ALA A 324 27.55 -17.65 -0.09
N VAL A 325 28.09 -16.66 0.64
CA VAL A 325 27.24 -15.63 1.29
C VAL A 325 26.56 -14.81 0.20
N SER A 326 25.33 -14.36 0.42
CA SER A 326 24.57 -13.62 -0.60
C SER A 326 24.43 -12.14 -0.28
N ARG A 327 24.78 -11.28 -1.25
CA ARG A 327 24.49 -9.84 -1.23
C ARG A 327 23.00 -9.50 -1.34
N LEU A 328 22.15 -10.48 -1.69
CA LEU A 328 20.71 -10.29 -1.89
C LEU A 328 19.90 -10.34 -0.58
N SER A 329 20.42 -11.00 0.44
CA SER A 329 19.85 -11.02 1.79
C SER A 329 20.29 -9.82 2.62
N GLN A 330 19.43 -9.34 3.53
CA GLN A 330 19.88 -8.46 4.61
C GLN A 330 20.77 -9.23 5.60
N VAL A 331 21.63 -8.48 6.29
CA VAL A 331 22.37 -8.92 7.47
C VAL A 331 21.73 -8.24 8.68
N SER A 332 21.62 -8.95 9.81
CA SER A 332 21.21 -8.36 11.09
C SER A 332 21.80 -9.14 12.27
N PHE A 333 21.88 -8.51 13.44
CA PHE A 333 22.19 -9.22 14.68
C PHE A 333 20.91 -9.69 15.40
N ASN A 334 21.08 -10.52 16.44
CA ASN A 334 20.12 -10.68 17.53
C ASN A 334 20.36 -9.60 18.61
N GLU A 335 19.47 -9.51 19.60
CA GLU A 335 19.46 -8.51 20.70
C GLU A 335 20.82 -8.34 21.40
N ASP A 336 21.52 -9.44 21.74
CA ASP A 336 22.81 -9.40 22.46
C ASP A 336 24.06 -9.34 21.55
N GLY A 337 23.87 -9.15 20.23
CA GLY A 337 24.97 -9.05 19.27
C GLY A 337 25.84 -10.31 19.12
N SER A 338 25.41 -11.47 19.64
CA SER A 338 26.19 -12.72 19.63
C SER A 338 25.93 -13.62 18.41
N ILE A 339 24.82 -13.40 17.70
CA ILE A 339 24.40 -14.14 16.50
C ILE A 339 24.13 -13.16 15.35
N VAL A 340 24.74 -13.41 14.20
CA VAL A 340 24.42 -12.72 12.94
C VAL A 340 23.49 -13.60 12.10
N LEU A 341 22.36 -13.05 11.65
CA LEU A 341 21.49 -13.61 10.62
C LEU A 341 21.95 -13.13 9.23
N LEU A 342 22.07 -14.06 8.29
CA LEU A 342 22.49 -13.80 6.90
C LEU A 342 21.86 -14.82 5.93
N GLY A 343 21.87 -14.53 4.63
CA GLY A 343 21.51 -15.48 3.58
C GLY A 343 22.74 -16.08 2.89
N VAL A 344 22.64 -17.35 2.49
CA VAL A 344 23.56 -17.99 1.54
C VAL A 344 22.81 -18.39 0.26
N LYS A 345 23.51 -18.44 -0.86
CA LYS A 345 22.95 -18.82 -2.17
C LYS A 345 23.92 -19.76 -2.88
N GLU A 346 23.39 -20.64 -3.70
CA GLU A 346 24.13 -21.42 -4.70
C GLU A 346 25.06 -20.50 -5.52
N ILE A 347 26.33 -20.91 -5.70
CA ILE A 347 27.23 -20.32 -6.69
C ILE A 347 26.73 -20.76 -8.08
N PRO A 348 26.73 -19.90 -9.12
CA PRO A 348 26.35 -20.32 -10.46
C PRO A 348 27.26 -21.45 -11.01
N GLU A 349 26.83 -22.10 -12.09
CA GLU A 349 27.74 -22.95 -12.87
C GLU A 349 28.36 -22.08 -13.98
N PRO A 350 29.69 -22.01 -14.10
CA PRO A 350 30.35 -21.10 -15.04
C PRO A 350 29.95 -21.38 -16.48
N LYS A 351 29.53 -20.32 -17.19
CA LYS A 351 29.20 -20.34 -18.62
C LYS A 351 30.33 -21.06 -19.39
N PRO A 352 30.07 -22.16 -20.13
CA PRO A 352 31.13 -22.99 -20.65
C PRO A 352 31.92 -22.30 -21.79
N ASP A 353 33.25 -22.28 -21.68
CA ASP A 353 34.27 -21.69 -22.60
C ASP A 353 34.06 -21.88 -24.11
N ASN A 354 33.19 -22.79 -24.53
CA ASN A 354 32.92 -23.16 -25.93
C ASN A 354 31.42 -23.28 -26.20
N ALA A 355 30.62 -22.35 -25.67
CA ALA A 355 29.38 -21.95 -26.34
C ALA A 355 29.76 -21.21 -27.62
N ASP A 356 29.82 -21.90 -28.76
CA ASP A 356 30.14 -21.30 -30.07
C ASP A 356 29.18 -20.13 -30.36
N GLU A 357 29.72 -18.93 -30.60
CA GLU A 357 29.03 -17.76 -31.22
C GLU A 357 28.73 -18.04 -32.72
N GLY A 358 28.35 -19.27 -33.05
CA GLY A 358 28.76 -19.92 -34.30
C GLY A 358 27.76 -20.88 -34.92
N GLU A 359 26.62 -21.17 -34.28
CA GLU A 359 25.44 -21.73 -34.94
C GLU A 359 24.17 -21.49 -34.10
N ASP A 360 23.40 -20.45 -34.46
CA ASP A 360 22.03 -20.22 -33.97
C ASP A 360 21.07 -21.30 -34.52
N GLU A 361 21.18 -22.53 -33.99
CA GLU A 361 20.10 -23.50 -34.14
C GLU A 361 18.84 -22.94 -33.45
N GLU A 362 17.78 -22.67 -34.22
CA GLU A 362 16.48 -22.21 -33.74
C GLU A 362 15.87 -23.22 -32.73
N LYS A 363 16.23 -23.08 -31.46
CA LYS A 363 15.71 -23.89 -30.35
C LYS A 363 14.25 -23.49 -30.11
N ALA A 364 13.37 -24.48 -30.03
CA ALA A 364 11.97 -24.24 -29.69
C ALA A 364 11.84 -23.82 -28.22
N VAL A 365 11.47 -22.56 -27.99
CA VAL A 365 11.04 -22.05 -26.67
C VAL A 365 9.54 -22.27 -26.53
N PHE A 366 9.09 -22.86 -25.41
CA PHE A 366 7.67 -23.17 -25.18
C PHE A 366 7.35 -23.43 -23.70
N ASP A 367 6.14 -23.04 -23.29
CA ASP A 367 5.56 -23.46 -22.00
C ASP A 367 5.10 -24.91 -22.06
N LEU A 368 5.57 -25.76 -21.15
CA LEU A 368 4.94 -27.06 -20.88
C LEU A 368 4.02 -26.95 -19.67
N TRP A 369 2.71 -27.07 -19.90
CA TRP A 369 1.69 -27.09 -18.85
C TRP A 369 1.36 -28.53 -18.45
N SER A 370 1.60 -28.90 -17.19
CA SER A 370 1.14 -30.15 -16.59
C SER A 370 -0.13 -29.93 -15.77
N TRP A 371 -0.92 -30.99 -15.61
CA TRP A 371 -2.07 -31.00 -14.69
C TRP A 371 -1.63 -31.15 -13.21
N ASP A 372 -0.34 -31.43 -12.97
CA ASP A 372 0.25 -31.75 -11.66
C ASP A 372 1.43 -30.83 -11.29
N ASP A 373 1.60 -29.70 -11.97
CA ASP A 373 2.55 -28.68 -11.55
C ASP A 373 2.14 -28.09 -10.18
N PRO A 374 3.10 -27.74 -9.30
CA PRO A 374 2.80 -27.11 -8.00
C PRO A 374 2.22 -25.70 -8.17
N TYR A 375 2.63 -25.02 -9.25
CA TYR A 375 2.17 -23.70 -9.66
C TYR A 375 1.96 -23.70 -11.19
N PRO A 376 0.89 -23.09 -11.74
CA PRO A 376 0.71 -22.96 -13.19
C PRO A 376 1.79 -22.06 -13.79
N GLN A 377 2.11 -22.22 -15.08
CA GLN A 377 3.20 -21.50 -15.75
C GLN A 377 3.19 -19.97 -15.53
N PRO A 378 2.06 -19.23 -15.64
CA PRO A 378 2.03 -17.79 -15.37
C PRO A 378 2.32 -17.42 -13.91
N GLN A 379 2.16 -18.35 -12.96
CA GLN A 379 2.56 -18.15 -11.57
C GLN A 379 4.04 -18.48 -11.35
N GLN A 380 4.60 -19.43 -12.10
CA GLN A 380 6.06 -19.64 -12.14
C GLN A 380 6.74 -18.39 -12.70
N GLU A 381 6.21 -17.81 -13.79
CA GLU A 381 6.67 -16.55 -14.38
C GLU A 381 6.66 -15.39 -13.37
N GLN A 382 5.52 -15.15 -12.72
CA GLN A 382 5.37 -14.14 -11.66
C GLN A 382 6.18 -14.45 -10.37
N MET A 383 6.82 -15.61 -10.30
CA MET A 383 7.74 -16.01 -9.23
C MET A 383 9.20 -16.06 -9.68
N ARG A 384 9.52 -15.99 -10.99
CA ARG A 384 10.86 -16.22 -11.57
C ARG A 384 11.94 -15.42 -10.83
N ASN A 385 11.85 -14.09 -10.88
CA ASN A 385 12.83 -13.19 -10.29
C ASN A 385 12.96 -13.37 -8.75
N ARG A 386 11.97 -13.96 -8.07
CA ARG A 386 12.05 -14.30 -6.64
C ARG A 386 12.75 -15.64 -6.40
N VAL A 387 12.45 -16.65 -7.22
CA VAL A 387 13.07 -17.99 -7.15
C VAL A 387 14.56 -17.89 -7.52
N GLU A 388 14.88 -17.14 -8.56
CA GLU A 388 16.26 -16.89 -8.99
C GLU A 388 17.06 -16.09 -7.97
N ASN A 389 16.43 -15.14 -7.26
CA ASN A 389 17.06 -14.36 -6.19
C ASN A 389 16.78 -14.90 -4.79
N GLN A 390 16.32 -16.15 -4.67
CA GLN A 390 16.10 -16.79 -3.38
C GLN A 390 17.44 -16.92 -2.63
N THR A 391 17.38 -16.70 -1.32
CA THR A 391 18.50 -16.93 -0.41
C THR A 391 18.06 -17.84 0.73
N TRP A 392 19.00 -18.53 1.34
CA TRP A 392 18.76 -19.46 2.43
C TRP A 392 19.22 -18.86 3.76
N ALA A 393 18.25 -18.43 4.58
CA ALA A 393 18.50 -17.92 5.92
C ALA A 393 19.38 -18.87 6.74
N SER A 394 20.42 -18.31 7.33
CA SER A 394 21.52 -18.97 8.02
C SER A 394 22.03 -18.06 9.14
N VAL A 395 22.69 -18.64 10.15
CA VAL A 395 23.22 -17.88 11.28
C VAL A 395 24.70 -18.14 11.51
N TYR A 396 25.40 -17.12 12.00
CA TYR A 396 26.79 -17.17 12.44
C TYR A 396 26.91 -16.75 13.91
N HIS A 397 27.47 -17.63 14.75
CA HIS A 397 27.57 -17.46 16.20
C HIS A 397 28.93 -16.87 16.57
N VAL A 398 29.00 -15.54 16.68
CA VAL A 398 30.22 -14.72 16.76
C VAL A 398 31.23 -15.25 17.77
N GLY A 399 30.80 -15.48 19.02
CA GLY A 399 31.67 -15.97 20.11
C GLY A 399 32.19 -17.40 19.96
N SER A 400 31.81 -18.13 18.89
CA SER A 400 32.19 -19.53 18.65
C SER A 400 32.74 -19.82 17.24
N GLY A 401 32.58 -18.90 16.29
CA GLY A 401 32.93 -19.10 14.89
C GLY A 401 32.05 -20.11 14.13
N ARG A 402 30.92 -20.56 14.72
CA ARG A 402 30.04 -21.56 14.09
C ARG A 402 29.05 -20.92 13.12
N PHE A 403 29.03 -21.43 11.90
CA PHE A 403 27.97 -21.20 10.91
C PHE A 403 26.91 -22.33 10.95
N VAL A 404 25.63 -22.00 10.76
CA VAL A 404 24.50 -22.96 10.65
C VAL A 404 23.50 -22.50 9.59
N LYS A 405 23.21 -23.34 8.58
CA LYS A 405 22.14 -23.08 7.60
C LYS A 405 20.79 -23.49 8.19
N LEU A 406 19.78 -22.61 8.14
CA LEU A 406 18.47 -22.86 8.73
C LEU A 406 17.39 -23.18 7.68
N ALA A 407 17.32 -22.38 6.61
CA ALA A 407 16.35 -22.54 5.52
C ALA A 407 16.85 -23.44 4.38
N ASP A 408 15.92 -24.01 3.60
CA ASP A 408 16.17 -24.67 2.31
C ASP A 408 14.91 -24.66 1.43
N LYS A 409 14.97 -25.30 0.26
CA LYS A 409 13.85 -25.38 -0.70
C LYS A 409 12.54 -25.98 -0.15
N ASP A 410 12.60 -26.78 0.91
CA ASP A 410 11.44 -27.45 1.49
C ASP A 410 10.86 -26.59 2.64
N ILE A 411 11.73 -25.84 3.34
CA ILE A 411 11.37 -24.82 4.36
C ILE A 411 12.13 -23.51 4.04
N PRO A 412 11.61 -22.67 3.12
CA PRO A 412 12.31 -21.47 2.65
C PRO A 412 12.18 -20.28 3.61
N ASP A 413 11.00 -20.08 4.19
CA ASP A 413 10.68 -18.94 5.05
C ASP A 413 11.01 -19.26 6.52
N VAL A 414 12.18 -18.78 6.98
CA VAL A 414 12.67 -18.91 8.35
C VAL A 414 12.94 -17.52 8.95
N ARG A 415 12.63 -17.32 10.23
CA ARG A 415 12.94 -16.11 11.00
C ARG A 415 13.54 -16.49 12.35
N LEU A 416 14.54 -15.73 12.81
CA LEU A 416 15.12 -15.87 14.14
C LEU A 416 14.25 -15.13 15.18
N SER A 417 14.26 -15.56 16.44
CA SER A 417 13.74 -14.77 17.57
C SER A 417 14.68 -13.61 17.90
N ASN A 418 14.18 -12.58 18.60
CA ASN A 418 14.98 -11.39 18.96
C ASN A 418 16.21 -11.78 19.80
N ASP A 419 16.05 -12.69 20.77
CA ASP A 419 17.13 -13.22 21.60
C ASP A 419 18.08 -14.20 20.86
N GLY A 420 17.69 -14.70 19.68
CA GLY A 420 18.44 -15.69 18.92
C GLY A 420 18.36 -17.15 19.43
N SER A 421 17.52 -17.45 20.43
CA SER A 421 17.44 -18.81 21.02
C SER A 421 16.69 -19.83 20.17
N VAL A 422 15.78 -19.38 19.29
CA VAL A 422 15.00 -20.23 18.39
C VAL A 422 14.84 -19.58 17.02
N ALA A 423 14.70 -20.37 15.95
CA ALA A 423 14.18 -19.88 14.68
C ALA A 423 12.82 -20.53 14.38
N PHE A 424 11.84 -19.71 14.00
CA PHE A 424 10.51 -20.15 13.57
C PHE A 424 10.44 -20.22 12.06
N ALA A 425 9.73 -21.21 11.52
CA ALA A 425 9.54 -21.37 10.09
C ALA A 425 8.12 -21.83 9.73
N SER A 426 7.64 -21.39 8.56
CA SER A 426 6.32 -21.75 8.03
C SER A 426 6.41 -22.00 6.53
N THR A 427 6.08 -23.21 6.06
CA THR A 427 6.20 -23.59 4.64
C THR A 427 4.86 -24.00 4.03
N ASN A 428 4.55 -23.50 2.83
CA ASN A 428 3.42 -23.95 2.03
C ASN A 428 3.81 -24.95 0.92
N VAL A 429 5.09 -25.35 0.84
CA VAL A 429 5.64 -26.20 -0.23
C VAL A 429 4.86 -27.53 -0.41
N PRO A 430 4.43 -28.24 0.66
CA PRO A 430 3.58 -29.44 0.54
C PRO A 430 2.16 -29.17 0.01
N TYR A 431 1.71 -27.92 0.00
CA TYR A 431 0.32 -27.53 -0.26
C TYR A 431 0.11 -26.65 -1.50
N THR A 432 1.18 -26.21 -2.18
CA THR A 432 1.16 -25.35 -3.39
C THR A 432 -0.05 -25.58 -4.32
N LYS A 433 -0.25 -26.82 -4.79
CA LYS A 433 -1.39 -27.20 -5.64
C LYS A 433 -2.75 -27.14 -4.93
N ARG A 434 -2.82 -27.44 -3.63
CA ARG A 434 -4.05 -27.27 -2.80
C ARG A 434 -4.40 -25.79 -2.62
N VAL A 435 -3.40 -24.94 -2.46
CA VAL A 435 -3.55 -23.49 -2.25
C VAL A 435 -4.25 -22.82 -3.44
N SER A 436 -4.01 -23.30 -4.65
CA SER A 436 -4.70 -22.87 -5.89
C SER A 436 -6.24 -22.97 -5.85
N TYR A 437 -6.78 -23.85 -4.99
CA TYR A 437 -8.22 -24.13 -4.92
C TYR A 437 -8.82 -23.75 -3.55
N TYR A 438 -8.08 -23.96 -2.46
CA TYR A 438 -8.62 -23.92 -1.09
C TYR A 438 -8.07 -22.82 -0.18
N GLY A 439 -7.20 -21.92 -0.68
CA GLY A 439 -6.62 -20.83 0.13
C GLY A 439 -5.36 -21.24 0.89
N SER A 440 -4.97 -20.52 1.94
CA SER A 440 -3.63 -20.63 2.54
C SER A 440 -3.49 -21.82 3.50
N PHE A 441 -2.54 -22.73 3.23
CA PHE A 441 -2.13 -23.83 4.12
C PHE A 441 -0.61 -23.81 4.32
N SER A 442 -0.13 -24.00 5.56
CA SER A 442 1.29 -24.21 5.83
C SER A 442 1.56 -25.19 6.99
N ASP A 443 2.72 -25.83 6.94
CA ASP A 443 3.30 -26.51 8.10
C ASP A 443 4.10 -25.50 8.93
N ALA A 444 4.07 -25.63 10.25
CA ALA A 444 4.83 -24.81 11.19
C ALA A 444 5.95 -25.61 11.85
N TYR A 445 7.15 -25.02 11.94
CA TYR A 445 8.34 -25.63 12.54
C TYR A 445 9.04 -24.66 13.50
N VAL A 446 9.76 -25.21 14.45
CA VAL A 446 10.84 -24.52 15.18
C VAL A 446 12.17 -25.20 14.88
N ILE A 447 13.24 -24.41 14.84
CA ILE A 447 14.58 -24.82 14.44
C ILE A 447 15.56 -24.32 15.51
N ASP A 448 16.44 -25.21 15.97
CA ASP A 448 17.55 -24.88 16.87
C ASP A 448 18.64 -24.11 16.09
N PRO A 449 18.90 -22.82 16.38
CA PRO A 449 19.87 -22.02 15.63
C PRO A 449 21.33 -22.46 15.81
N MET A 450 21.63 -23.28 16.83
CA MET A 450 22.97 -23.79 17.14
C MET A 450 23.26 -25.15 16.48
N THR A 451 22.24 -25.86 15.96
CA THR A 451 22.41 -27.17 15.30
C THR A 451 21.69 -27.34 13.96
N GLY A 452 20.71 -26.49 13.63
CA GLY A 452 19.86 -26.63 12.45
C GLY A 452 18.81 -27.75 12.55
N ASN A 453 18.69 -28.43 13.69
CA ASN A 453 17.66 -29.44 13.92
C ASN A 453 16.26 -28.81 13.91
N ARG A 454 15.32 -29.42 13.18
CA ARG A 454 13.96 -28.93 13.01
C ARG A 454 12.93 -29.83 13.72
N THR A 455 12.03 -29.22 14.47
CA THR A 455 10.88 -29.87 15.12
C THR A 455 9.59 -29.33 14.49
N MET A 456 8.75 -30.23 13.97
CA MET A 456 7.42 -29.87 13.47
C MET A 456 6.51 -29.54 14.65
N VAL A 457 5.87 -28.37 14.60
CA VAL A 457 4.89 -27.90 15.59
C VAL A 457 3.47 -28.32 15.18
N ALA A 458 3.12 -28.11 13.90
CA ALA A 458 1.82 -28.43 13.36
C ALA A 458 1.90 -28.67 11.84
N GLU A 459 1.05 -29.57 11.34
CA GLU A 459 0.92 -29.92 9.92
C GLU A 459 -0.35 -29.28 9.34
N GLY A 460 -0.27 -28.68 8.15
CA GLY A 460 -1.42 -28.29 7.34
C GLY A 460 -2.33 -27.18 7.90
N LEU A 461 -1.79 -26.27 8.70
CA LEU A 461 -2.54 -25.15 9.30
C LEU A 461 -3.13 -24.23 8.24
N PHE A 462 -4.46 -24.05 8.26
CA PHE A 462 -5.11 -23.02 7.45
C PHE A 462 -4.83 -21.63 8.05
N ARG A 463 -4.22 -20.74 7.25
CA ARG A 463 -3.69 -19.41 7.65
C ARG A 463 -2.46 -19.39 8.59
N GLY A 464 -1.86 -20.53 8.93
CA GLY A 464 -0.53 -20.61 9.56
C GLY A 464 -0.46 -20.29 11.07
N ALA A 465 0.76 -19.98 11.56
CA ALA A 465 1.10 -19.78 12.97
C ALA A 465 2.09 -18.61 13.19
N SER A 466 2.31 -18.22 14.45
CA SER A 466 3.24 -17.17 14.88
C SER A 466 4.02 -17.56 16.13
N LEU A 467 5.29 -17.17 16.21
CA LEU A 467 6.11 -17.25 17.43
C LEU A 467 5.71 -16.13 18.42
N SER A 468 5.88 -16.36 19.72
CA SER A 468 5.80 -15.34 20.78
C SER A 468 7.10 -14.50 20.86
N PRO A 469 7.07 -13.26 21.39
CA PRO A 469 8.25 -12.38 21.46
C PRO A 469 9.41 -13.01 22.24
N GLY A 470 9.15 -13.62 23.39
CA GLY A 470 10.15 -14.33 24.20
C GLY A 470 10.57 -15.70 23.65
N GLY A 471 10.22 -16.03 22.40
CA GLY A 471 10.65 -17.24 21.70
C GLY A 471 10.13 -18.56 22.28
N ARG A 472 9.28 -18.55 23.32
CA ARG A 472 8.92 -19.77 24.07
C ARG A 472 7.74 -20.54 23.49
N TYR A 473 6.82 -19.88 22.79
CA TYR A 473 5.59 -20.50 22.29
C TYR A 473 5.36 -20.23 20.80
N VAL A 474 4.73 -21.18 20.12
CA VAL A 474 4.12 -20.95 18.79
C VAL A 474 2.60 -21.01 18.94
N SER A 475 1.91 -19.95 18.54
CA SER A 475 0.44 -19.84 18.58
C SER A 475 -0.20 -19.94 17.19
N TRP A 476 -1.37 -20.54 17.10
CA TRP A 476 -2.21 -20.53 15.89
C TRP A 476 -3.70 -20.58 16.25
N PHE A 477 -4.55 -20.36 15.25
CA PHE A 477 -6.00 -20.50 15.37
C PHE A 477 -6.44 -21.77 14.65
N GLY A 478 -7.07 -22.69 15.37
CA GLY A 478 -7.71 -23.89 14.83
C GLY A 478 -8.97 -23.50 14.04
N MET A 479 -9.16 -24.12 12.87
CA MET A 479 -10.18 -23.71 11.90
C MET A 479 -11.28 -24.78 11.72
N ASP A 480 -11.09 -25.96 12.31
CA ASP A 480 -12.10 -27.03 12.43
C ASP A 480 -12.99 -26.84 13.67
N ASP A 481 -12.46 -26.17 14.71
CA ASP A 481 -13.06 -25.92 16.02
C ASP A 481 -13.30 -24.43 16.31
N TYR A 482 -12.48 -23.53 15.74
CA TYR A 482 -12.44 -22.08 15.98
C TYR A 482 -11.83 -21.68 17.33
N ASP A 483 -10.81 -22.41 17.76
CA ASP A 483 -10.09 -22.21 19.02
C ASP A 483 -8.65 -21.67 18.86
N TRP A 484 -8.13 -20.99 19.89
CA TRP A 484 -6.72 -20.61 19.97
C TRP A 484 -5.86 -21.71 20.59
N TYR A 485 -4.75 -22.02 19.92
CA TYR A 485 -3.78 -23.03 20.32
C TYR A 485 -2.39 -22.42 20.58
N VAL A 486 -1.64 -23.05 21.49
CA VAL A 486 -0.21 -22.79 21.70
C VAL A 486 0.58 -24.09 21.82
N TYR A 487 1.81 -24.09 21.30
CA TYR A 487 2.83 -25.12 21.53
C TYR A 487 3.95 -24.52 22.39
N ASP A 488 4.20 -25.07 23.58
CA ASP A 488 5.33 -24.73 24.44
C ASP A 488 6.57 -25.49 23.95
N ILE A 489 7.60 -24.75 23.50
CA ILE A 489 8.80 -25.30 22.84
C ILE A 489 9.70 -26.03 23.85
N VAL A 490 9.75 -25.58 25.10
CA VAL A 490 10.63 -26.12 26.15
C VAL A 490 10.16 -27.48 26.67
N SER A 491 8.85 -27.72 26.63
CA SER A 491 8.20 -28.95 27.10
C SER A 491 7.66 -29.85 25.98
N GLU A 492 7.74 -29.42 24.73
CA GLU A 492 7.21 -30.10 23.53
C GLU A 492 5.70 -30.42 23.65
N THR A 493 4.90 -29.46 24.15
CA THR A 493 3.46 -29.69 24.42
C THR A 493 2.52 -28.64 23.83
N THR A 494 1.56 -29.11 23.02
CA THR A 494 0.41 -28.34 22.54
C THR A 494 -0.70 -28.24 23.59
N ARG A 495 -1.36 -27.07 23.68
CA ARG A 495 -2.59 -26.80 24.44
C ARG A 495 -3.58 -26.04 23.58
N ASN A 496 -4.86 -26.32 23.76
CA ASN A 496 -5.95 -25.43 23.38
C ASN A 496 -6.21 -24.48 24.56
N LEU A 497 -6.36 -23.18 24.31
CA LEU A 497 -6.56 -22.15 25.34
C LEU A 497 -8.02 -21.69 25.47
N THR A 498 -8.90 -22.07 24.54
CA THR A 498 -10.27 -21.55 24.45
C THR A 498 -11.38 -22.62 24.45
N GLU A 499 -11.06 -23.92 24.36
CA GLU A 499 -11.99 -25.08 24.38
C GLU A 499 -13.07 -25.01 25.49
N THR A 500 -12.75 -24.37 26.61
CA THR A 500 -13.62 -24.27 27.80
C THR A 500 -14.40 -22.95 27.91
N LEU A 501 -14.26 -22.05 26.94
CA LEU A 501 -14.92 -20.73 26.90
C LEU A 501 -16.15 -20.78 25.99
N ASP A 502 -17.30 -20.31 26.49
CA ASP A 502 -18.56 -20.21 25.74
C ASP A 502 -18.58 -18.93 24.87
N VAL A 503 -17.55 -18.76 24.03
CA VAL A 503 -17.21 -17.51 23.31
C VAL A 503 -16.67 -17.84 21.91
N ARG A 504 -17.08 -17.08 20.89
CA ARG A 504 -16.55 -17.19 19.51
C ARG A 504 -15.37 -16.23 19.32
N PHE A 505 -14.24 -16.76 18.85
CA PHE A 505 -13.03 -15.99 18.52
C PHE A 505 -12.83 -15.80 17.00
N ASP A 506 -13.59 -16.54 16.20
CA ASP A 506 -13.75 -16.37 14.75
C ASP A 506 -14.75 -15.27 14.39
N ARG A 507 -14.67 -14.82 13.13
CA ARG A 507 -15.54 -13.76 12.60
C ARG A 507 -16.99 -14.23 12.47
N GLU A 508 -17.82 -13.83 13.44
CA GLU A 508 -19.27 -14.11 13.49
C GLU A 508 -20.03 -13.55 12.26
N ASP A 509 -19.44 -12.58 11.55
CA ASP A 509 -19.94 -11.90 10.36
C ASP A 509 -19.38 -12.45 9.03
N TRP A 510 -18.74 -13.63 9.05
CA TRP A 510 -18.11 -14.24 7.89
C TRP A 510 -19.09 -14.97 6.95
N ASP A 511 -19.12 -14.58 5.68
CA ASP A 511 -20.12 -15.00 4.69
C ASP A 511 -19.55 -15.84 3.51
N GLN A 512 -18.28 -16.27 3.61
CA GLN A 512 -17.59 -17.00 2.55
C GLN A 512 -17.52 -18.51 2.86
N PRO A 513 -17.53 -19.41 1.85
CA PRO A 513 -17.45 -20.86 2.06
C PRO A 513 -16.18 -21.36 2.76
N GLN A 514 -15.03 -20.69 2.60
CA GLN A 514 -13.81 -21.00 3.37
C GLN A 514 -13.99 -20.71 4.87
N ALA A 515 -13.26 -21.42 5.73
CA ALA A 515 -13.33 -21.23 7.19
C ALA A 515 -13.08 -19.78 7.63
N ALA A 516 -13.87 -19.32 8.60
CA ALA A 516 -13.74 -17.99 9.20
C ALA A 516 -12.41 -17.86 9.96
N GLY A 517 -11.69 -16.77 9.73
CA GLY A 517 -10.49 -16.46 10.51
C GLY A 517 -10.85 -15.77 11.83
N SER A 518 -9.90 -15.74 12.78
CA SER A 518 -10.08 -15.04 14.05
C SER A 518 -10.20 -13.51 13.93
N TYR A 519 -10.63 -12.88 15.02
CA TYR A 519 -10.50 -11.44 15.22
C TYR A 519 -9.04 -11.00 15.52
N GLY A 520 -8.17 -11.93 15.89
CA GLY A 520 -6.71 -11.76 15.94
C GLY A 520 -6.10 -11.70 17.36
N ILE A 521 -4.82 -11.33 17.41
CA ILE A 521 -4.01 -11.17 18.64
C ILE A 521 -3.74 -9.67 18.86
N ALA A 522 -3.83 -9.21 20.10
CA ALA A 522 -3.54 -7.83 20.52
C ALA A 522 -2.06 -7.63 20.92
N GLY A 523 -1.40 -8.70 21.37
CA GLY A 523 0.01 -8.76 21.75
C GLY A 523 0.25 -9.87 22.77
N TRP A 524 1.49 -10.02 23.21
CA TRP A 524 1.89 -10.88 24.33
C TRP A 524 2.30 -10.01 25.53
N LEU A 525 2.23 -10.58 26.74
CA LEU A 525 2.81 -9.98 27.94
C LEU A 525 4.32 -10.21 27.99
N SER A 526 5.00 -9.48 28.89
CA SER A 526 6.39 -9.74 29.26
C SER A 526 6.63 -11.21 29.62
N ASP A 527 7.84 -11.72 29.32
CA ASP A 527 8.28 -13.11 29.60
C ASP A 527 7.35 -14.21 29.03
N ASP A 528 6.56 -13.88 28.01
CA ASP A 528 5.47 -14.68 27.45
C ASP A 528 4.46 -15.20 28.51
N GLU A 529 4.24 -14.45 29.61
CA GLU A 529 3.32 -14.88 30.69
C GLU A 529 1.85 -15.02 30.27
N GLY A 530 1.45 -14.34 29.19
CA GLY A 530 0.08 -14.25 28.70
C GLY A 530 0.03 -13.83 27.23
N VAL A 531 -0.96 -14.31 26.49
CA VAL A 531 -1.32 -13.79 25.16
C VAL A 531 -2.66 -13.09 25.24
N LEU A 532 -2.78 -11.91 24.61
CA LEU A 532 -4.04 -11.18 24.50
C LEU A 532 -4.67 -11.46 23.13
N VAL A 533 -5.87 -12.03 23.11
CA VAL A 533 -6.64 -12.32 21.90
C VAL A 533 -7.93 -11.49 21.84
N TYR A 534 -8.44 -11.27 20.63
CA TYR A 534 -9.71 -10.58 20.41
C TYR A 534 -10.86 -11.59 20.24
N ASP A 535 -12.00 -11.29 20.86
CA ASP A 535 -13.29 -11.69 20.31
C ASP A 535 -13.90 -10.54 19.48
N ARG A 536 -15.14 -10.67 19.00
CA ARG A 536 -15.81 -9.63 18.21
C ARG A 536 -15.79 -8.26 18.90
N TYR A 537 -15.96 -8.23 20.21
CA TYR A 537 -16.17 -7.04 21.02
C TYR A 537 -15.05 -6.77 22.03
N ASP A 538 -14.62 -7.80 22.74
CA ASP A 538 -13.81 -7.71 23.96
C ASP A 538 -12.41 -8.32 23.79
N ILE A 539 -11.52 -8.01 24.74
CA ILE A 539 -10.12 -8.46 24.75
C ILE A 539 -9.92 -9.48 25.88
N TRP A 540 -9.27 -10.60 25.57
CA TRP A 540 -9.06 -11.73 26.48
C TRP A 540 -7.57 -11.98 26.71
N MET A 541 -7.12 -11.96 27.98
CA MET A 541 -5.81 -12.48 28.39
C MET A 541 -5.94 -13.98 28.66
N LEU A 542 -5.13 -14.79 27.97
CA LEU A 542 -5.04 -16.24 28.13
C LEU A 542 -3.62 -16.60 28.58
N ARG A 543 -3.46 -17.37 29.66
CA ARG A 543 -2.15 -17.88 30.07
C ARG A 543 -1.76 -19.11 29.23
N PRO A 544 -0.60 -19.13 28.55
CA PRO A 544 -0.19 -20.24 27.67
C PRO A 544 -0.05 -21.60 28.35
N ASP A 545 0.07 -21.66 29.67
CA ASP A 545 0.09 -22.91 30.42
C ASP A 545 -1.31 -23.53 30.65
N GLY A 546 -2.38 -22.78 30.34
CA GLY A 546 -3.78 -23.15 30.54
C GLY A 546 -4.31 -22.88 31.95
N SER A 547 -3.60 -22.14 32.80
CA SER A 547 -4.00 -21.89 34.20
C SER A 547 -5.09 -20.83 34.38
N GLU A 548 -5.24 -19.89 33.43
CA GLU A 548 -6.15 -18.75 33.53
C GLU A 548 -6.58 -18.23 32.15
N ALA A 549 -7.85 -17.83 32.06
CA ALA A 549 -8.41 -17.06 30.95
C ALA A 549 -9.29 -15.94 31.54
N ARG A 550 -9.05 -14.68 31.14
CA ARG A 550 -9.72 -13.49 31.69
C ARG A 550 -10.07 -12.52 30.57
N VAL A 551 -11.34 -12.16 30.42
CA VAL A 551 -11.72 -10.95 29.67
C VAL A 551 -11.19 -9.74 30.45
N ILE A 552 -10.29 -8.96 29.86
CA ILE A 552 -9.69 -7.81 30.56
C ILE A 552 -10.64 -6.62 30.56
N THR A 553 -11.37 -6.42 29.47
CA THR A 553 -12.39 -5.37 29.29
C THR A 553 -13.71 -5.66 30.03
N ASP A 554 -13.73 -6.58 31.00
CA ASP A 554 -14.88 -6.98 31.83
C ASP A 554 -16.19 -7.35 31.08
N GLY A 555 -16.13 -7.63 29.77
CA GLY A 555 -17.32 -7.83 28.93
C GLY A 555 -18.08 -6.53 28.61
N TYR A 556 -17.43 -5.38 28.80
CA TYR A 556 -17.99 -4.06 28.52
C TYR A 556 -18.25 -3.88 27.03
N GLY A 557 -17.41 -4.44 26.15
CA GLY A 557 -17.57 -4.35 24.70
C GLY A 557 -18.90 -4.96 24.25
N ARG A 558 -19.09 -6.25 24.57
CA ARG A 558 -20.27 -7.05 24.20
C ARG A 558 -21.57 -6.57 24.85
N THR A 559 -21.49 -5.77 25.93
CA THR A 559 -22.67 -5.19 26.59
C THR A 559 -23.05 -3.79 26.10
N HIS A 560 -22.20 -3.12 25.32
CA HIS A 560 -22.44 -1.78 24.76
C HIS A 560 -22.31 -1.72 23.22
N ASP A 561 -22.25 -2.88 22.56
CA ASP A 561 -21.98 -3.05 21.13
C ASP A 561 -20.69 -2.34 20.66
N LEU A 562 -19.62 -2.40 21.46
CA LEU A 562 -18.32 -1.79 21.19
C LEU A 562 -17.26 -2.85 20.82
N SER A 563 -16.52 -2.62 19.74
CA SER A 563 -15.41 -3.49 19.29
C SER A 563 -14.05 -2.90 19.65
N PHE A 564 -13.44 -3.38 20.75
CA PHE A 564 -12.16 -2.90 21.28
C PHE A 564 -10.95 -3.53 20.61
N ARG A 565 -9.98 -2.70 20.19
CA ARG A 565 -8.67 -3.11 19.65
C ARG A 565 -7.56 -2.27 20.26
N ARG A 566 -6.44 -2.88 20.69
CA ARG A 566 -5.27 -2.18 21.26
C ARG A 566 -4.62 -1.29 20.21
N ILE A 567 -4.34 -0.04 20.56
CA ILE A 567 -3.49 0.88 19.80
C ILE A 567 -2.06 0.80 20.36
N ARG A 568 -1.12 0.27 19.58
CA ARG A 568 0.31 0.26 19.92
C ARG A 568 0.89 1.66 19.67
N LEU A 569 0.99 2.47 20.73
CA LEU A 569 1.48 3.85 20.67
C LEU A 569 3.01 3.94 20.54
N ASN A 570 3.74 2.93 21.00
CA ASN A 570 5.16 2.78 20.81
C ASN A 570 5.43 1.67 19.77
N PRO A 571 5.94 1.98 18.56
CA PRO A 571 6.23 0.97 17.54
C PRO A 571 7.38 0.02 17.92
N ASP A 572 8.07 0.31 19.02
CA ASP A 572 9.23 -0.43 19.52
C ASP A 572 8.88 -1.27 20.78
N GLU A 573 7.58 -1.36 21.14
CA GLU A 573 7.07 -2.12 22.30
C GLU A 573 6.80 -3.59 21.95
N ASP A 574 7.78 -4.48 22.13
CA ASP A 574 7.65 -5.90 21.78
C ASP A 574 6.64 -6.68 22.65
N PHE A 575 6.53 -6.32 23.92
CA PHE A 575 5.63 -6.94 24.87
C PHE A 575 4.82 -5.92 25.67
N ILE A 576 3.64 -6.33 26.13
CA ILE A 576 2.72 -5.52 26.92
C ILE A 576 3.07 -5.63 28.41
N ASP A 577 3.38 -4.50 29.05
CA ASP A 577 3.39 -4.41 30.52
C ASP A 577 1.94 -4.56 31.05
N PRO A 578 1.62 -5.59 31.85
CA PRO A 578 0.28 -5.81 32.36
C PRO A 578 -0.20 -4.74 33.37
N ALA A 579 0.70 -3.87 33.86
CA ALA A 579 0.38 -2.74 34.74
C ALA A 579 0.22 -1.40 33.99
N ALA A 580 0.55 -1.32 32.70
CA ALA A 580 0.40 -0.11 31.89
C ALA A 580 -1.05 0.18 31.51
N GLU A 581 -1.40 1.47 31.38
CA GLU A 581 -2.68 1.92 30.81
C GLU A 581 -2.63 1.78 29.28
N LEU A 582 -3.41 0.84 28.74
CA LEU A 582 -3.52 0.53 27.32
C LEU A 582 -4.53 1.45 26.64
N LEU A 583 -4.16 2.06 25.52
CA LEU A 583 -5.11 2.75 24.66
C LEU A 583 -5.89 1.74 23.79
N LEU A 584 -7.21 1.75 23.93
CA LEU A 584 -8.12 0.88 23.19
C LEU A 584 -8.92 1.72 22.18
N GLY A 585 -8.65 1.54 20.89
CA GLY A 585 -9.52 2.03 19.83
C GLY A 585 -10.83 1.25 19.83
N THR A 586 -11.95 1.95 19.64
CA THR A 586 -13.27 1.33 19.62
C THR A 586 -14.14 1.82 18.47
N THR A 587 -15.03 0.94 18.01
CA THR A 587 -16.09 1.23 17.04
C THR A 587 -17.40 0.69 17.59
N ASN A 588 -18.47 1.47 17.53
CA ASN A 588 -19.81 0.96 17.85
C ASN A 588 -20.40 0.18 16.66
N GLU A 589 -20.83 -1.05 16.89
CA GLU A 589 -21.39 -1.94 15.88
C GLU A 589 -22.76 -1.48 15.36
N ASP A 590 -23.51 -0.69 16.14
CA ASP A 590 -24.78 -0.12 15.68
C ASP A 590 -24.58 1.19 14.89
N THR A 591 -24.02 2.22 15.53
CA THR A 591 -23.97 3.59 14.98
C THR A 591 -22.78 3.85 14.07
N ARG A 592 -21.73 3.02 14.14
CA ARG A 592 -20.39 3.24 13.53
C ARG A 592 -19.62 4.47 14.01
N SER A 593 -20.09 5.11 15.07
CA SER A 593 -19.32 6.04 15.90
C SER A 593 -18.01 5.39 16.37
N THR A 594 -16.91 6.15 16.43
CA THR A 594 -15.59 5.65 16.84
C THR A 594 -14.99 6.51 17.96
N GLY A 595 -14.00 5.94 18.66
CA GLY A 595 -13.45 6.57 19.85
C GLY A 595 -12.27 5.82 20.46
N PHE A 596 -11.84 6.31 21.62
CA PHE A 596 -10.81 5.70 22.45
C PHE A 596 -11.28 5.51 23.88
N TYR A 597 -10.99 4.34 24.41
CA TYR A 597 -11.10 3.96 25.81
C TYR A 597 -9.71 3.61 26.34
N VAL A 598 -9.57 3.50 27.66
CA VAL A 598 -8.35 2.99 28.30
C VAL A 598 -8.67 1.99 29.41
N ASP A 599 -7.76 1.03 29.58
CA ASP A 599 -7.87 -0.12 30.50
C ASP A 599 -6.46 -0.66 30.81
N SER A 600 -6.31 -1.70 31.64
CA SER A 600 -5.02 -2.36 31.94
C SER A 600 -5.20 -3.86 32.18
N VAL A 601 -4.21 -4.68 31.79
CA VAL A 601 -4.34 -6.16 31.85
C VAL A 601 -4.52 -6.68 33.28
N SER A 602 -3.91 -6.00 34.26
CA SER A 602 -4.07 -6.27 35.70
C SER A 602 -5.20 -5.47 36.37
N GLY A 603 -5.90 -4.62 35.62
CA GLY A 603 -7.01 -3.79 36.08
C GLY A 603 -8.25 -4.58 36.52
N ASN A 604 -9.04 -3.98 37.41
CA ASN A 604 -10.31 -4.52 37.91
C ASN A 604 -11.38 -3.39 37.97
N GLU A 605 -11.25 -2.40 37.08
CA GLU A 605 -12.20 -1.32 36.87
C GLU A 605 -12.62 -1.37 35.39
N LEU A 606 -13.89 -1.03 35.09
CA LEU A 606 -14.41 -1.10 33.72
C LEU A 606 -13.62 -0.16 32.78
N PRO A 607 -13.47 -0.52 31.48
CA PRO A 607 -12.87 0.35 30.47
C PRO A 607 -13.36 1.80 30.54
N ARG A 608 -12.43 2.73 30.69
CA ARG A 608 -12.71 4.16 30.86
C ARG A 608 -12.79 4.84 29.50
N GLU A 609 -13.96 5.37 29.15
CA GLU A 609 -14.11 6.23 27.96
C GLU A 609 -13.17 7.45 28.07
N VAL A 610 -12.50 7.78 26.97
CA VAL A 610 -11.68 9.00 26.83
C VAL A 610 -12.32 9.93 25.80
N ILE A 611 -12.73 9.38 24.65
CA ILE A 611 -13.52 10.09 23.63
C ILE A 611 -14.38 9.09 22.86
N MET A 612 -15.61 9.47 22.50
CA MET A 612 -16.47 8.74 21.58
C MET A 612 -17.27 9.75 20.74
N ALA A 613 -17.35 9.57 19.42
CA ALA A 613 -18.06 10.50 18.54
C ALA A 613 -18.62 9.83 17.27
N ASP A 614 -19.66 10.42 16.70
CA ASP A 614 -20.30 10.03 15.42
C ASP A 614 -19.43 10.45 14.22
N LYS A 615 -18.19 9.95 14.22
CA LYS A 615 -17.08 10.30 13.33
C LYS A 615 -16.20 9.06 13.12
N SER A 616 -15.36 9.12 12.08
CA SER A 616 -14.19 8.28 11.92
C SER A 616 -12.99 9.01 12.53
N ILE A 617 -12.53 8.55 13.69
CA ILE A 617 -11.33 9.05 14.37
C ILE A 617 -10.17 8.11 14.02
N GLY A 618 -9.13 8.64 13.39
CA GLY A 618 -7.96 7.86 13.00
C GLY A 618 -7.07 7.48 14.19
N ASN A 619 -6.36 6.36 14.09
CA ASN A 619 -5.40 5.93 15.11
C ASN A 619 -4.36 7.04 15.39
N PRO A 620 -4.11 7.38 16.67
CA PRO A 620 -3.18 8.43 17.04
C PRO A 620 -1.71 8.01 16.91
N THR A 621 -0.86 8.98 16.60
CA THR A 621 0.60 8.89 16.75
C THR A 621 1.03 9.71 17.96
N LYS A 622 1.80 9.12 18.89
CA LYS A 622 2.34 9.82 20.07
C LYS A 622 3.63 10.57 19.74
N ALA A 623 3.88 11.69 20.42
CA ALA A 623 5.20 12.32 20.45
C ALA A 623 6.20 11.44 21.24
N ARG A 624 7.41 11.24 20.70
CA ARG A 624 8.41 10.31 21.29
C ARG A 624 8.82 10.68 22.72
N ALA A 625 8.82 11.97 23.07
CA ALA A 625 9.27 12.49 24.37
C ALA A 625 8.18 13.27 25.15
N ALA A 626 6.90 13.16 24.77
CA ALA A 626 5.81 13.87 25.45
C ALA A 626 4.48 13.09 25.42
N ASP A 627 3.62 13.30 26.43
CA ASP A 627 2.25 12.75 26.50
C ASP A 627 1.25 13.54 25.63
N VAL A 628 1.64 13.74 24.38
CA VAL A 628 0.93 14.46 23.33
C VAL A 628 0.68 13.51 22.16
N VAL A 629 -0.52 13.53 21.59
CA VAL A 629 -0.90 12.71 20.44
C VAL A 629 -1.43 13.55 19.28
N MET A 630 -1.13 13.10 18.06
CA MET A 630 -1.65 13.64 16.80
C MET A 630 -2.59 12.60 16.17
N TYR A 631 -3.77 13.04 15.73
CA TYR A 631 -4.76 12.19 15.07
C TYR A 631 -5.58 13.00 14.06
N THR A 632 -6.46 12.34 13.31
CA THR A 632 -7.48 13.00 12.46
C THR A 632 -8.86 12.56 12.92
N GLN A 633 -9.88 13.38 12.65
CA GLN A 633 -11.29 12.99 12.77
C GLN A 633 -12.06 13.50 11.56
N SER A 634 -13.03 12.72 11.10
CA SER A 634 -13.78 13.03 9.88
C SER A 634 -15.21 12.49 9.91
N THR A 635 -16.04 13.06 9.03
CA THR A 635 -17.31 12.48 8.59
C THR A 635 -17.34 12.53 7.06
N PHE A 636 -18.45 12.19 6.42
CA PHE A 636 -18.62 12.51 5.00
C PHE A 636 -18.44 14.02 4.71
N ALA A 637 -18.92 14.89 5.61
CA ALA A 637 -18.92 16.35 5.45
C ALA A 637 -17.72 17.07 6.11
N GLU A 638 -17.10 16.44 7.10
CA GLU A 638 -15.95 16.99 7.83
C GLU A 638 -14.65 16.38 7.30
N TYR A 639 -13.85 17.23 6.63
CA TYR A 639 -12.52 16.87 6.12
C TYR A 639 -11.59 16.38 7.26
N PRO A 640 -10.74 15.36 7.03
CA PRO A 640 -9.77 14.85 8.00
C PRO A 640 -8.59 15.83 8.21
N ASP A 641 -8.88 16.98 8.84
CA ASP A 641 -7.87 17.88 9.37
C ASP A 641 -7.16 17.21 10.57
N ILE A 642 -5.93 17.64 10.83
CA ILE A 642 -5.11 17.14 11.94
C ILE A 642 -5.53 17.82 13.25
N TRP A 643 -5.63 17.01 14.29
CA TRP A 643 -5.86 17.40 15.68
C TRP A 643 -4.69 16.97 16.55
N VAL A 644 -4.38 17.77 17.57
CA VAL A 644 -3.38 17.46 18.59
C VAL A 644 -3.99 17.64 19.98
N SER A 645 -3.74 16.70 20.88
CA SER A 645 -4.24 16.69 22.26
C SER A 645 -3.19 16.15 23.23
N GLY A 646 -3.47 16.23 24.54
CA GLY A 646 -2.88 15.31 25.50
C GLY A 646 -3.51 13.92 25.40
N MET A 647 -3.11 13.01 26.30
CA MET A 647 -3.72 11.67 26.45
C MET A 647 -5.19 11.68 26.91
N ASP A 648 -5.77 12.86 27.17
CA ASP A 648 -7.20 13.06 27.46
C ASP A 648 -8.07 13.29 26.22
N PHE A 649 -7.46 13.35 25.03
CA PHE A 649 -8.12 13.62 23.74
C PHE A 649 -8.95 14.91 23.68
N ILE A 650 -8.68 15.88 24.58
CA ILE A 650 -9.24 17.23 24.52
C ILE A 650 -8.46 18.05 23.49
N GLY A 651 -8.67 17.71 22.21
CA GLY A 651 -7.83 18.15 21.10
C GLY A 651 -8.14 19.53 20.54
N LYS A 652 -7.10 20.11 19.92
CA LYS A 652 -7.12 21.32 19.12
C LYS A 652 -6.85 20.99 17.66
N LYS A 653 -7.64 21.52 16.73
CA LYS A 653 -7.40 21.41 15.29
C LYS A 653 -6.20 22.27 14.90
N VAL A 654 -5.19 21.69 14.25
CA VAL A 654 -3.92 22.36 13.89
C VAL A 654 -3.70 22.53 12.38
N SER A 655 -4.49 21.86 11.53
CA SER A 655 -4.61 22.18 10.11
C SER A 655 -5.98 22.77 9.79
N ASN A 656 -6.11 23.43 8.64
CA ASN A 656 -7.39 23.93 8.14
C ASN A 656 -7.57 23.69 6.63
N LEU A 657 -7.09 22.55 6.13
CA LEU A 657 -7.23 22.16 4.73
C LEU A 657 -8.68 21.78 4.40
N GLY A 658 -9.51 21.53 5.41
CA GLY A 658 -10.95 21.34 5.24
C GLY A 658 -11.68 22.54 4.63
N ALA A 659 -11.19 23.78 4.80
CA ALA A 659 -11.86 24.98 4.26
C ALA A 659 -11.98 25.02 2.73
N GLN A 660 -11.34 24.10 1.99
CA GLN A 660 -11.59 23.91 0.56
C GLN A 660 -13.01 23.40 0.26
N THR A 661 -13.73 22.78 1.22
CA THR A 661 -15.15 22.39 1.05
C THR A 661 -16.10 23.60 1.10
N ASP A 662 -15.71 24.73 1.70
CA ASP A 662 -16.60 25.87 1.97
C ASP A 662 -17.20 26.52 0.71
N SER A 663 -16.55 26.33 -0.45
CA SER A 663 -17.01 26.83 -1.75
C SER A 663 -18.01 25.90 -2.45
N PHE A 664 -18.20 24.68 -1.96
CA PHE A 664 -18.96 23.63 -2.65
C PHE A 664 -20.22 23.20 -1.88
N LEU A 665 -21.24 22.81 -2.65
CA LEU A 665 -22.41 22.07 -2.14
C LEU A 665 -21.94 20.66 -1.81
N TRP A 666 -21.72 20.35 -0.53
CA TRP A 666 -21.01 19.13 -0.16
C TRP A 666 -21.94 17.95 0.14
N GLY A 667 -23.02 18.20 0.86
CA GLY A 667 -23.99 17.17 1.26
C GLY A 667 -23.65 16.45 2.57
N GLU A 668 -24.60 15.64 3.03
CA GLU A 668 -24.58 14.93 4.32
C GLU A 668 -24.86 13.44 4.13
N ALA A 669 -24.18 12.60 4.90
CA ALA A 669 -24.37 11.15 4.92
C ALA A 669 -25.05 10.71 6.22
N GLU A 670 -26.04 9.80 6.11
CA GLU A 670 -26.74 9.22 7.25
C GLU A 670 -26.91 7.71 7.12
N LEU A 671 -26.90 7.00 8.26
CA LEU A 671 -27.10 5.56 8.34
C LEU A 671 -28.60 5.25 8.29
N ARG A 672 -29.02 4.36 7.38
CA ARG A 672 -30.41 3.88 7.30
C ARG A 672 -30.48 2.38 7.57
N ASN A 673 -31.29 2.02 8.56
CA ASN A 673 -31.66 0.64 8.89
C ASN A 673 -32.88 0.22 8.05
N PHE A 674 -32.77 -0.90 7.34
CA PHE A 674 -33.86 -1.49 6.55
C PHE A 674 -33.85 -3.03 6.68
N ARG A 675 -34.56 -3.74 5.80
CA ARG A 675 -34.53 -5.23 5.76
C ARG A 675 -34.43 -5.76 4.34
N SER A 676 -33.74 -6.88 4.18
CA SER A 676 -33.75 -7.69 2.97
C SER A 676 -35.16 -8.21 2.62
N SER A 677 -35.37 -8.74 1.41
CA SER A 677 -36.68 -9.28 1.00
C SER A 677 -37.10 -10.55 1.77
N ASP A 678 -36.15 -11.26 2.38
CA ASP A 678 -36.36 -12.37 3.31
C ASP A 678 -36.37 -11.94 4.79
N GLY A 679 -36.19 -10.65 5.07
CA GLY A 679 -36.47 -10.01 6.36
C GLY A 679 -35.28 -9.84 7.31
N VAL A 680 -34.05 -10.11 6.88
CA VAL A 680 -32.83 -9.90 7.69
C VAL A 680 -32.58 -8.39 7.85
N PRO A 681 -32.17 -7.89 9.04
CA PRO A 681 -31.80 -6.48 9.21
C PRO A 681 -30.58 -6.12 8.36
N LEU A 682 -30.65 -5.02 7.61
CA LEU A 682 -29.54 -4.50 6.80
C LEU A 682 -29.34 -3.01 7.06
N LYS A 683 -28.12 -2.53 6.78
CA LYS A 683 -27.75 -1.12 6.85
C LYS A 683 -27.36 -0.60 5.47
N GLY A 684 -27.32 0.70 5.34
CA GLY A 684 -26.80 1.39 4.17
C GLY A 684 -26.60 2.87 4.44
N ILE A 685 -25.75 3.50 3.64
CA ILE A 685 -25.47 4.93 3.71
C ILE A 685 -26.35 5.64 2.70
N LEU A 686 -27.18 6.58 3.17
CA LEU A 686 -27.90 7.53 2.33
C LEU A 686 -27.14 8.86 2.35
N ILE A 687 -26.75 9.36 1.18
CA ILE A 687 -26.02 10.64 1.05
C ILE A 687 -26.89 11.61 0.25
N LYS A 688 -27.14 12.78 0.82
CA LYS A 688 -28.08 13.80 0.32
C LYS A 688 -27.32 15.08 -0.09
N PRO A 689 -27.76 15.79 -1.14
CA PRO A 689 -27.25 17.14 -1.45
C PRO A 689 -27.39 18.11 -0.28
N GLU A 690 -26.53 19.12 -0.19
CA GLU A 690 -26.57 20.12 0.90
C GLU A 690 -27.88 20.93 0.92
N ASN A 691 -28.45 21.20 -0.26
CA ASN A 691 -29.76 21.85 -0.41
C ASN A 691 -30.88 20.81 -0.64
N PHE A 692 -30.91 19.74 0.15
CA PHE A 692 -31.94 18.71 0.07
C PHE A 692 -33.31 19.24 0.57
N ASP A 693 -34.35 18.97 -0.22
CA ASP A 693 -35.73 19.37 0.03
C ASP A 693 -36.63 18.13 -0.09
N PRO A 694 -37.27 17.64 0.99
CA PRO A 694 -38.07 16.42 0.92
C PRO A 694 -39.35 16.54 0.06
N ASP A 695 -39.78 17.76 -0.30
CA ASP A 695 -40.88 17.98 -1.24
C ASP A 695 -40.42 17.94 -2.72
N ARG A 696 -39.10 17.92 -2.99
CA ARG A 696 -38.52 17.72 -4.33
C ARG A 696 -38.35 16.23 -4.67
N LYS A 697 -38.43 15.94 -5.97
CA LYS A 697 -38.04 14.65 -6.56
C LYS A 697 -36.61 14.70 -7.08
N TYR A 698 -35.79 13.75 -6.67
CA TYR A 698 -34.37 13.62 -7.04
C TYR A 698 -34.11 12.34 -7.86
N PRO A 699 -33.12 12.36 -8.78
CA PRO A 699 -32.55 11.13 -9.32
C PRO A 699 -31.76 10.39 -8.22
N LEU A 700 -31.88 9.06 -8.21
CA LEU A 700 -31.16 8.18 -7.31
C LEU A 700 -29.99 7.54 -8.04
N LEU A 701 -28.80 7.57 -7.43
CA LEU A 701 -27.64 6.82 -7.91
C LEU A 701 -27.18 5.83 -6.83
N VAL A 702 -27.38 4.55 -7.10
CA VAL A 702 -27.03 3.46 -6.19
C VAL A 702 -25.61 2.99 -6.46
N TYR A 703 -24.78 2.83 -5.43
CA TYR A 703 -23.46 2.19 -5.55
C TYR A 703 -23.42 0.91 -4.73
N ILE A 704 -22.94 -0.19 -5.31
CA ILE A 704 -22.90 -1.51 -4.65
C ILE A 704 -21.54 -2.21 -4.79
N TYR A 705 -21.20 -3.00 -3.77
CA TYR A 705 -20.08 -3.94 -3.79
C TYR A 705 -20.33 -5.09 -2.80
N GLU A 706 -20.12 -4.85 -1.50
CA GLU A 706 -20.38 -5.80 -0.40
C GLU A 706 -20.96 -5.02 0.81
N THR A 707 -20.36 -5.11 1.99
CA THR A 707 -20.74 -4.29 3.16
C THR A 707 -20.11 -2.91 3.07
N LEU A 708 -20.93 -1.87 3.04
CA LEU A 708 -20.55 -0.48 2.80
C LEU A 708 -20.78 0.44 4.01
N HIS A 709 -21.67 0.11 4.95
CA HIS A 709 -22.05 0.99 6.05
C HIS A 709 -20.90 1.38 7.00
N GLN A 710 -19.87 0.53 7.11
CA GLN A 710 -18.60 0.85 7.77
C GLN A 710 -17.93 2.14 7.25
N GLY A 711 -18.24 2.55 6.01
CA GLY A 711 -17.76 3.79 5.40
C GLY A 711 -18.56 5.05 5.73
N LEU A 712 -19.53 5.00 6.66
CA LEU A 712 -20.47 6.09 7.00
C LEU A 712 -19.77 7.44 7.25
N HIS A 713 -18.74 7.43 8.09
CA HIS A 713 -17.99 8.64 8.47
C HIS A 713 -16.72 8.85 7.62
N SER A 714 -16.54 8.12 6.53
CA SER A 714 -15.38 8.33 5.64
C SER A 714 -15.58 9.59 4.78
N PHE A 715 -14.71 10.58 4.93
CA PHE A 715 -14.61 11.67 3.96
C PHE A 715 -14.27 11.14 2.57
N ARG A 716 -14.90 11.68 1.52
CA ARG A 716 -14.67 11.27 0.13
C ARG A 716 -14.05 12.42 -0.65
N HIS A 717 -12.77 12.32 -0.97
CA HIS A 717 -12.08 13.31 -1.80
C HIS A 717 -12.64 13.31 -3.23
N PRO A 718 -12.88 14.46 -3.86
CA PRO A 718 -13.24 14.55 -5.28
C PRO A 718 -12.04 14.12 -6.11
N THR A 719 -12.18 13.02 -6.84
CA THR A 719 -11.07 12.35 -7.53
C THR A 719 -11.63 11.58 -8.72
N PRO A 720 -10.94 11.55 -9.88
CA PRO A 720 -11.34 10.72 -11.01
C PRO A 720 -11.05 9.24 -10.72
N GLY A 721 -11.71 8.33 -11.44
CA GLY A 721 -11.53 6.88 -11.26
C GLY A 721 -12.58 6.03 -11.98
N THR A 722 -12.64 4.74 -11.64
CA THR A 722 -13.54 3.75 -12.26
C THR A 722 -14.87 3.55 -11.52
N SER A 723 -15.23 4.45 -10.59
CA SER A 723 -16.44 4.34 -9.78
C SER A 723 -16.97 5.70 -9.36
N VAL A 724 -18.26 5.77 -9.06
CA VAL A 724 -18.95 7.03 -8.80
C VAL A 724 -18.42 7.74 -7.56
N ASN A 725 -17.97 8.98 -7.72
CA ASN A 725 -17.44 9.78 -6.62
C ASN A 725 -18.59 10.42 -5.83
N ALA A 726 -18.86 9.94 -4.61
CA ALA A 726 -20.04 10.33 -3.84
C ALA A 726 -20.19 11.86 -3.70
N SER A 727 -19.12 12.56 -3.31
CA SER A 727 -19.10 14.02 -3.16
C SER A 727 -19.44 14.72 -4.47
N TYR A 728 -18.86 14.28 -5.59
CA TYR A 728 -19.16 14.86 -6.90
C TYR A 728 -20.64 14.71 -7.27
N TYR A 729 -21.22 13.52 -7.13
CA TYR A 729 -22.60 13.26 -7.56
C TYR A 729 -23.63 13.97 -6.66
N VAL A 730 -23.48 13.96 -5.33
CA VAL A 730 -24.43 14.69 -4.45
C VAL A 730 -24.29 16.20 -4.52
N SER A 731 -23.10 16.71 -4.87
CA SER A 731 -22.90 18.12 -5.24
C SER A 731 -23.65 18.51 -6.52
N ASN A 732 -23.88 17.54 -7.42
CA ASN A 732 -24.56 17.70 -8.71
C ASN A 732 -26.04 17.24 -8.69
N ASP A 733 -26.71 17.43 -7.54
CA ASP A 733 -28.15 17.26 -7.31
C ASP A 733 -28.66 15.80 -7.44
N TYR A 734 -27.79 14.81 -7.24
CA TYR A 734 -28.19 13.40 -7.04
C TYR A 734 -28.37 13.06 -5.56
N VAL A 735 -29.29 12.15 -5.25
CA VAL A 735 -29.24 11.40 -3.98
C VAL A 735 -28.46 10.12 -4.22
N MET A 736 -27.57 9.75 -3.30
CA MET A 736 -26.78 8.52 -3.39
C MET A 736 -27.16 7.50 -2.31
N TRP A 737 -27.20 6.22 -2.70
CA TRP A 737 -27.55 5.11 -1.81
C TRP A 737 -26.52 3.99 -1.90
N MET A 738 -26.00 3.57 -0.74
CA MET A 738 -24.97 2.55 -0.60
C MET A 738 -25.45 1.47 0.38
N PRO A 739 -26.31 0.53 -0.06
CA PRO A 739 -26.79 -0.56 0.78
C PRO A 739 -25.71 -1.61 1.01
N ASP A 740 -25.73 -2.25 2.17
CA ASP A 740 -25.00 -3.50 2.40
C ASP A 740 -25.63 -4.67 1.63
N ILE A 741 -24.83 -5.69 1.34
CA ILE A 741 -25.26 -6.95 0.75
C ILE A 741 -24.76 -8.11 1.63
N GLU A 742 -25.68 -8.99 2.02
CA GLU A 742 -25.45 -10.16 2.87
C GLU A 742 -25.64 -11.44 2.04
N TYR A 743 -24.64 -12.32 2.04
CA TYR A 743 -24.57 -13.45 1.13
C TYR A 743 -24.88 -14.78 1.79
N GLY A 744 -25.52 -15.68 1.04
CA GLY A 744 -25.48 -17.11 1.31
C GLY A 744 -24.48 -17.81 0.39
N THR A 745 -24.07 -19.02 0.75
CA THR A 745 -23.32 -19.87 -0.18
C THR A 745 -24.21 -20.27 -1.36
N GLY A 746 -23.80 -19.86 -2.56
CA GLY A 746 -24.19 -20.44 -3.83
C GLY A 746 -24.96 -19.54 -4.81
N TYR A 747 -25.55 -18.43 -4.37
CA TYR A 747 -26.37 -17.57 -5.24
C TYR A 747 -26.13 -16.05 -5.05
N PRO A 748 -24.86 -15.58 -5.11
CA PRO A 748 -24.49 -14.19 -4.81
C PRO A 748 -25.25 -13.13 -5.61
N GLY A 749 -25.57 -13.35 -6.89
CA GLY A 749 -26.33 -12.38 -7.68
C GLY A 749 -27.77 -12.22 -7.19
N LYS A 750 -28.38 -13.30 -6.69
CA LYS A 750 -29.71 -13.28 -6.06
C LYS A 750 -29.64 -12.62 -4.67
N ASP A 751 -28.54 -12.81 -3.95
CA ASP A 751 -28.30 -12.15 -2.67
C ASP A 751 -28.08 -10.63 -2.83
N ALA A 752 -27.39 -10.18 -3.88
CA ALA A 752 -27.38 -8.76 -4.24
C ALA A 752 -28.82 -8.24 -4.50
N LEU A 753 -29.62 -8.97 -5.27
CA LEU A 753 -31.01 -8.58 -5.58
C LEU A 753 -31.91 -8.51 -4.33
N LYS A 754 -31.78 -9.44 -3.38
CA LYS A 754 -32.59 -9.51 -2.14
C LYS A 754 -32.28 -8.35 -1.18
N CYS A 755 -31.05 -7.84 -1.21
CA CYS A 755 -30.55 -6.77 -0.34
C CYS A 755 -30.75 -5.38 -0.94
N VAL A 756 -30.43 -5.18 -2.23
CA VAL A 756 -30.42 -3.83 -2.82
C VAL A 756 -31.83 -3.30 -3.09
N LEU A 757 -32.75 -4.13 -3.61
CA LEU A 757 -34.07 -3.65 -4.04
C LEU A 757 -34.97 -3.14 -2.90
N PRO A 758 -35.04 -3.75 -1.71
CA PRO A 758 -35.82 -3.21 -0.60
C PRO A 758 -35.35 -1.83 -0.15
N GLY A 759 -34.04 -1.58 -0.14
CA GLY A 759 -33.48 -0.26 0.20
C GLY A 759 -33.87 0.81 -0.82
N ILE A 760 -33.87 0.48 -2.12
CA ILE A 760 -34.36 1.38 -3.17
C ILE A 760 -35.86 1.69 -2.97
N ASN A 761 -36.69 0.65 -2.76
CA ASN A 761 -38.14 0.83 -2.59
C ASN A 761 -38.47 1.70 -1.37
N MET A 762 -37.74 1.54 -0.26
CA MET A 762 -37.87 2.39 0.93
C MET A 762 -37.70 3.89 0.60
N LEU A 763 -36.69 4.25 -0.21
CA LEU A 763 -36.42 5.64 -0.59
C LEU A 763 -37.46 6.20 -1.59
N ILE A 764 -38.07 5.32 -2.41
CA ILE A 764 -39.21 5.68 -3.26
C ILE A 764 -40.44 5.98 -2.39
N ASP A 765 -40.74 5.11 -1.41
CA ASP A 765 -41.87 5.23 -0.49
C ASP A 765 -41.73 6.41 0.49
N GLU A 766 -40.50 6.80 0.87
CA GLU A 766 -40.21 8.04 1.61
C GLU A 766 -40.50 9.32 0.80
N GLY A 767 -40.73 9.20 -0.52
CA GLY A 767 -41.40 10.23 -1.32
C GLY A 767 -40.49 11.20 -2.07
N PHE A 768 -39.19 11.28 -1.78
CA PHE A 768 -38.25 12.22 -2.42
C PHE A 768 -37.48 11.65 -3.62
N ILE A 769 -37.51 10.34 -3.89
CA ILE A 769 -36.88 9.75 -5.09
C ILE A 769 -37.86 9.70 -6.27
N ASP A 770 -37.40 10.08 -7.46
CA ASP A 770 -38.11 9.81 -8.71
C ASP A 770 -37.88 8.36 -9.16
N ALA A 771 -38.95 7.57 -9.21
CA ALA A 771 -38.89 6.14 -9.52
C ALA A 771 -38.48 5.86 -10.98
N ASP A 772 -38.66 6.83 -11.88
CA ASP A 772 -38.25 6.71 -13.29
C ASP A 772 -36.77 7.14 -13.50
N ARG A 773 -36.05 7.57 -12.44
CA ARG A 773 -34.68 8.11 -12.50
C ARG A 773 -33.72 7.41 -11.52
N ILE A 774 -33.62 6.09 -11.63
CA ILE A 774 -32.72 5.29 -10.78
C ILE A 774 -31.56 4.74 -11.61
N GLY A 775 -30.34 5.17 -11.27
CA GLY A 775 -29.08 4.63 -11.75
C GLY A 775 -28.45 3.65 -10.77
N ILE A 776 -27.60 2.75 -11.26
CA ILE A 776 -26.75 1.91 -10.41
C ILE A 776 -25.33 1.79 -10.99
N GLN A 777 -24.31 1.80 -10.13
CA GLN A 777 -22.90 1.64 -10.50
C GLN A 777 -22.14 0.74 -9.52
N GLY A 778 -21.13 0.03 -10.05
CA GLY A 778 -20.25 -0.84 -9.27
C GLY A 778 -19.18 -1.45 -10.17
N HIS A 779 -17.97 -1.59 -9.63
CA HIS A 779 -16.81 -2.11 -10.35
C HIS A 779 -16.43 -3.51 -9.84
N SER A 780 -15.81 -4.33 -10.69
CA SER A 780 -15.35 -5.69 -10.38
C SER A 780 -16.49 -6.59 -9.90
N TRP A 781 -16.53 -6.94 -8.61
CA TRP A 781 -17.64 -7.65 -8.00
C TRP A 781 -18.98 -6.89 -8.10
N GLY A 782 -18.96 -5.56 -7.95
CA GLY A 782 -20.12 -4.71 -8.23
C GLY A 782 -20.60 -4.81 -9.68
N GLY A 783 -19.65 -4.88 -10.63
CA GLY A 783 -19.95 -5.07 -12.04
C GLY A 783 -20.60 -6.41 -12.35
N TYR A 784 -20.16 -7.49 -11.70
CA TYR A 784 -20.85 -8.79 -11.73
C TYR A 784 -22.30 -8.68 -11.22
N GLN A 785 -22.48 -8.10 -10.03
CA GLN A 785 -23.80 -7.99 -9.40
C GLN A 785 -24.78 -7.19 -10.25
N ILE A 786 -24.35 -6.06 -10.80
CA ILE A 786 -25.17 -5.21 -11.66
C ILE A 786 -25.53 -5.96 -12.94
N SER A 787 -24.54 -6.59 -13.58
CA SER A 787 -24.75 -7.43 -14.77
C SER A 787 -25.78 -8.53 -14.51
N TYR A 788 -25.79 -9.13 -13.32
CA TYR A 788 -26.83 -10.07 -12.90
C TYR A 788 -28.19 -9.36 -12.69
N MET A 789 -28.23 -8.30 -11.89
CA MET A 789 -29.48 -7.62 -11.50
C MET A 789 -30.27 -7.09 -12.70
N VAL A 790 -29.62 -6.53 -13.72
CA VAL A 790 -30.31 -6.04 -14.94
C VAL A 790 -30.92 -7.15 -15.80
N THR A 791 -30.61 -8.43 -15.52
CA THR A 791 -31.29 -9.59 -16.13
C THR A 791 -32.54 -10.02 -15.36
N GLN A 792 -32.77 -9.48 -14.16
CA GLN A 792 -33.85 -9.87 -13.25
C GLN A 792 -34.83 -8.73 -12.92
N THR A 793 -34.45 -7.46 -13.16
CA THR A 793 -35.30 -6.28 -12.91
C THR A 793 -35.00 -5.14 -13.88
N ASN A 794 -36.06 -4.37 -14.22
CA ASN A 794 -36.00 -3.19 -15.08
C ASN A 794 -36.26 -1.90 -14.27
N ILE A 795 -36.02 -1.90 -12.96
CA ILE A 795 -36.13 -0.73 -12.08
C ILE A 795 -35.07 0.35 -12.37
N PHE A 796 -33.97 -0.03 -13.03
CA PHE A 796 -32.87 0.87 -13.35
C PHE A 796 -33.09 1.52 -14.72
N ALA A 797 -33.14 2.85 -14.74
CA ALA A 797 -33.20 3.65 -15.96
C ALA A 797 -31.87 3.66 -16.74
N ALA A 798 -30.75 3.43 -16.04
CA ALA A 798 -29.42 3.20 -16.58
C ALA A 798 -28.55 2.42 -15.56
N ALA A 799 -27.54 1.69 -16.03
CA ALA A 799 -26.56 1.07 -15.16
C ALA A 799 -25.14 1.09 -15.77
N GLU A 800 -24.13 1.24 -14.92
CA GLU A 800 -22.72 1.04 -15.28
C GLU A 800 -22.17 -0.17 -14.53
N ALA A 801 -21.47 -1.06 -15.24
CA ALA A 801 -20.91 -2.29 -14.71
C ALA A 801 -19.43 -2.40 -15.10
N GLY A 802 -18.54 -1.89 -14.25
CA GLY A 802 -17.09 -1.92 -14.47
C GLY A 802 -16.47 -3.28 -14.17
N ALA A 803 -15.51 -3.70 -15.00
CA ALA A 803 -14.80 -5.00 -15.00
C ALA A 803 -15.68 -6.22 -14.65
N PRO A 804 -16.81 -6.45 -15.35
CA PRO A 804 -17.83 -7.41 -14.90
C PRO A 804 -17.45 -8.85 -15.25
N VAL A 805 -17.72 -9.78 -14.33
CA VAL A 805 -17.79 -11.22 -14.65
C VAL A 805 -19.17 -11.49 -15.28
N SER A 806 -19.22 -11.80 -16.57
CA SER A 806 -20.46 -12.07 -17.29
C SER A 806 -20.76 -13.57 -17.46
N ASN A 807 -19.74 -14.41 -17.34
CA ASN A 807 -19.77 -15.85 -17.51
C ASN A 807 -18.84 -16.54 -16.50
N MET A 808 -19.39 -16.95 -15.36
CA MET A 808 -18.64 -17.67 -14.32
C MET A 808 -18.12 -19.03 -14.81
N THR A 809 -18.68 -19.63 -15.87
CA THR A 809 -18.15 -20.90 -16.41
C THR A 809 -16.84 -20.70 -17.19
N SER A 810 -16.71 -19.63 -18.00
CA SER A 810 -15.45 -19.33 -18.69
C SER A 810 -14.44 -18.66 -17.76
N ALA A 811 -14.90 -17.81 -16.85
CA ALA A 811 -14.04 -17.14 -15.87
C ALA A 811 -13.46 -18.07 -14.78
N TYR A 812 -14.11 -19.20 -14.48
CA TYR A 812 -13.60 -20.22 -13.54
C TYR A 812 -12.34 -20.92 -14.07
N GLY A 813 -12.31 -21.22 -15.37
CA GLY A 813 -11.15 -21.83 -16.05
C GLY A 813 -10.04 -20.84 -16.43
N GLY A 814 -10.18 -19.57 -16.06
CA GLY A 814 -9.21 -18.53 -16.39
C GLY A 814 -8.06 -18.38 -15.37
N ILE A 815 -7.10 -17.53 -15.74
CA ILE A 815 -5.96 -17.11 -14.92
C ILE A 815 -6.19 -15.69 -14.36
N ARG A 816 -5.67 -15.40 -13.17
CA ARG A 816 -5.54 -14.06 -12.60
C ARG A 816 -4.14 -13.53 -12.91
N TRP A 817 -3.95 -13.04 -14.14
CA TRP A 817 -2.63 -12.76 -14.73
C TRP A 817 -1.70 -11.91 -13.84
N ALA A 818 -2.22 -10.90 -13.14
CA ALA A 818 -1.48 -10.06 -12.18
C ALA A 818 -1.10 -10.79 -10.85
N SER A 819 -0.83 -12.08 -10.95
CA SER A 819 -0.40 -13.02 -9.90
C SER A 819 -0.14 -14.43 -10.45
N GLY A 820 -0.46 -14.69 -11.72
CA GLY A 820 -0.38 -16.00 -12.36
C GLY A 820 -1.34 -17.09 -11.86
N MET A 821 -1.94 -16.93 -10.69
CA MET A 821 -2.80 -17.92 -10.03
C MET A 821 -4.02 -18.31 -10.88
N VAL A 822 -4.45 -19.57 -10.76
CA VAL A 822 -5.79 -19.99 -11.22
C VAL A 822 -6.88 -19.29 -10.42
N ARG A 823 -8.07 -19.16 -11.00
CA ARG A 823 -9.18 -18.41 -10.38
C ARG A 823 -10.11 -19.25 -9.51
N GLN A 824 -9.90 -20.56 -9.43
CA GLN A 824 -10.88 -21.52 -8.89
C GLN A 824 -11.25 -21.24 -7.42
N PHE A 825 -10.28 -20.92 -6.56
CA PHE A 825 -10.53 -20.50 -5.17
C PHE A 825 -11.45 -19.27 -5.05
N GLN A 826 -11.38 -18.31 -5.98
CA GLN A 826 -12.24 -17.11 -5.99
C GLN A 826 -13.71 -17.47 -6.25
N TYR A 827 -13.96 -18.56 -6.97
CA TYR A 827 -15.31 -19.04 -7.26
C TYR A 827 -15.84 -19.94 -6.17
N GLU A 828 -15.07 -20.96 -5.79
CA GLU A 828 -15.50 -21.99 -4.84
C GLU A 828 -15.53 -21.46 -3.41
N GLN A 829 -14.45 -20.81 -2.96
CA GLN A 829 -14.15 -20.65 -1.54
C GLN A 829 -14.26 -19.21 -1.02
N THR A 830 -14.07 -18.21 -1.87
CA THR A 830 -14.00 -16.80 -1.45
C THR A 830 -15.11 -15.94 -2.06
N GLN A 831 -14.80 -14.82 -2.71
CA GLN A 831 -15.73 -13.73 -3.06
C GLN A 831 -16.95 -14.16 -3.88
N SER A 832 -16.81 -15.12 -4.81
CA SER A 832 -17.98 -15.55 -5.60
C SER A 832 -18.88 -16.53 -4.87
N ARG A 833 -18.46 -17.04 -3.70
CA ARG A 833 -19.27 -17.81 -2.75
C ARG A 833 -20.04 -18.98 -3.38
N LEU A 834 -19.55 -19.58 -4.46
CA LEU A 834 -20.28 -20.65 -5.17
C LEU A 834 -20.21 -22.00 -4.42
N GLY A 835 -19.25 -22.18 -3.50
CA GLY A 835 -19.23 -23.21 -2.47
C GLY A 835 -18.81 -24.61 -2.91
N ASP A 836 -18.68 -24.87 -4.21
CA ASP A 836 -18.24 -26.15 -4.78
C ASP A 836 -17.82 -25.93 -6.25
N SER A 837 -17.06 -26.86 -6.82
CA SER A 837 -16.46 -26.79 -8.15
C SER A 837 -17.47 -26.78 -9.31
N LEU A 838 -17.01 -26.33 -10.48
CA LEU A 838 -17.82 -26.29 -11.71
C LEU A 838 -18.34 -27.67 -12.14
N TRP A 839 -17.69 -28.77 -11.73
CA TRP A 839 -18.07 -30.13 -12.11
C TRP A 839 -19.13 -30.75 -11.17
N GLU A 840 -19.12 -30.40 -9.89
CA GLU A 840 -20.11 -30.87 -8.91
C GLU A 840 -21.40 -30.02 -8.95
N VAL A 841 -21.30 -28.70 -9.16
CA VAL A 841 -22.45 -27.79 -9.20
C VAL A 841 -22.61 -26.98 -10.51
N PRO A 842 -22.52 -27.61 -11.70
CA PRO A 842 -22.46 -26.90 -13.00
C PRO A 842 -23.66 -25.96 -13.25
N LEU A 843 -24.86 -26.33 -12.80
CA LEU A 843 -26.04 -25.48 -12.94
C LEU A 843 -25.93 -24.20 -12.11
N ARG A 844 -25.30 -24.23 -10.94
CA ARG A 844 -25.10 -23.06 -10.06
C ARG A 844 -24.25 -21.99 -10.74
N TYR A 845 -23.21 -22.39 -11.48
CA TYR A 845 -22.38 -21.48 -12.27
C TYR A 845 -23.16 -20.87 -13.45
N VAL A 846 -23.99 -21.66 -14.14
CA VAL A 846 -24.85 -21.18 -15.23
C VAL A 846 -25.93 -20.23 -14.72
N GLU A 847 -26.62 -20.57 -13.63
CA GLU A 847 -27.71 -19.78 -13.05
C GLU A 847 -27.24 -18.42 -12.54
N ASN A 848 -26.03 -18.33 -11.95
CA ASN A 848 -25.42 -17.08 -11.51
C ASN A 848 -24.80 -16.25 -12.65
N SER A 849 -24.55 -16.81 -13.84
CA SER A 849 -23.84 -16.12 -14.94
C SER A 849 -24.78 -15.21 -15.76
N PRO A 850 -24.57 -13.87 -15.77
CA PRO A 850 -25.43 -12.92 -16.48
C PRO A 850 -25.66 -13.22 -17.97
N ILE A 851 -24.66 -13.76 -18.67
CA ILE A 851 -24.70 -13.93 -20.14
C ILE A 851 -25.84 -14.83 -20.62
N PHE A 852 -26.23 -15.86 -19.85
CA PHE A 852 -27.32 -16.77 -20.21
C PHE A 852 -28.72 -16.16 -20.03
N TRP A 853 -28.79 -14.95 -19.47
CA TRP A 853 -30.02 -14.18 -19.22
C TRP A 853 -30.02 -12.81 -19.92
N ALA A 854 -29.03 -12.54 -20.79
CA ALA A 854 -28.86 -11.24 -21.44
C ALA A 854 -30.03 -10.86 -22.39
N ASP A 855 -30.86 -11.82 -22.78
CA ASP A 855 -32.09 -11.60 -23.55
C ASP A 855 -33.16 -10.82 -22.78
N LYS A 856 -33.12 -10.87 -21.44
CA LYS A 856 -34.06 -10.17 -20.55
C LYS A 856 -33.73 -8.70 -20.31
N ILE A 857 -32.47 -8.27 -20.55
CA ILE A 857 -31.98 -6.93 -20.19
C ILE A 857 -32.75 -5.85 -20.97
N GLU A 858 -33.40 -4.91 -20.30
CA GLU A 858 -34.01 -3.72 -20.93
C GLU A 858 -33.32 -2.41 -20.52
N THR A 859 -32.70 -2.38 -19.33
CA THR A 859 -31.86 -1.27 -18.84
C THR A 859 -30.69 -0.99 -19.80
N PRO A 860 -30.44 0.27 -20.20
CA PRO A 860 -29.23 0.70 -20.90
C PRO A 860 -27.96 0.46 -20.07
N LEU A 861 -26.93 -0.09 -20.70
CA LEU A 861 -25.66 -0.44 -20.02
C LEU A 861 -24.47 0.37 -20.52
N LEU A 862 -23.70 0.89 -19.57
CA LEU A 862 -22.30 1.28 -19.76
C LEU A 862 -21.42 0.19 -19.13
N ILE A 863 -20.29 -0.12 -19.76
CA ILE A 863 -19.33 -1.12 -19.28
C ILE A 863 -17.93 -0.50 -19.42
N LEU A 864 -17.17 -0.41 -18.33
CA LEU A 864 -15.72 -0.29 -18.41
C LEU A 864 -15.07 -1.68 -18.35
N HIS A 865 -14.26 -2.05 -19.34
CA HIS A 865 -13.37 -3.21 -19.20
C HIS A 865 -12.14 -3.00 -20.10
N ASN A 866 -10.95 -3.05 -19.53
CA ASN A 866 -9.70 -2.86 -20.26
C ASN A 866 -9.09 -4.21 -20.68
N ASP A 867 -8.16 -4.20 -21.64
CA ASP A 867 -7.55 -5.42 -22.18
C ASP A 867 -6.51 -6.06 -21.25
N GLU A 868 -5.75 -5.26 -20.49
CA GLU A 868 -4.74 -5.73 -19.53
C GLU A 868 -5.33 -5.98 -18.12
N ASP A 869 -6.62 -6.27 -18.03
CA ASP A 869 -7.27 -6.64 -16.77
C ASP A 869 -6.80 -8.01 -16.25
N GLY A 870 -5.68 -8.00 -15.52
CA GLY A 870 -5.12 -9.15 -14.83
C GLY A 870 -5.90 -9.65 -13.60
N ALA A 871 -7.06 -9.07 -13.28
CA ALA A 871 -7.90 -9.48 -12.15
C ALA A 871 -9.30 -9.98 -12.55
N VAL A 872 -9.87 -9.54 -13.68
CA VAL A 872 -11.06 -10.12 -14.33
C VAL A 872 -10.80 -10.22 -15.84
N PRO A 873 -10.75 -11.43 -16.43
CA PRO A 873 -10.35 -11.59 -17.83
C PRO A 873 -11.17 -10.71 -18.79
N TRP A 874 -10.49 -9.89 -19.59
CA TRP A 874 -11.04 -9.03 -20.65
C TRP A 874 -12.13 -9.68 -21.52
N TYR A 875 -11.99 -10.99 -21.79
CA TYR A 875 -12.99 -11.75 -22.52
C TYR A 875 -14.39 -11.75 -21.87
N GLN A 876 -14.54 -11.49 -20.57
CA GLN A 876 -15.84 -11.35 -19.92
C GLN A 876 -16.62 -10.12 -20.43
N GLY A 877 -15.94 -8.98 -20.61
CA GLY A 877 -16.52 -7.79 -21.25
C GLY A 877 -16.87 -8.08 -22.71
N ILE A 878 -15.95 -8.68 -23.47
CA ILE A 878 -16.15 -9.07 -24.88
C ILE A 878 -17.35 -10.02 -25.06
N GLU A 879 -17.44 -11.09 -24.27
CA GLU A 879 -18.55 -12.04 -24.28
C GLU A 879 -19.89 -11.31 -24.04
N PHE A 880 -19.94 -10.40 -23.07
CA PHE A 880 -21.16 -9.69 -22.70
C PHE A 880 -21.59 -8.65 -23.73
N ILE A 881 -20.68 -7.77 -24.17
CA ILE A 881 -21.02 -6.73 -25.18
C ILE A 881 -21.39 -7.36 -26.53
N MET A 882 -20.81 -8.51 -26.90
CA MET A 882 -21.22 -9.23 -28.11
C MET A 882 -22.56 -9.94 -27.96
N ALA A 883 -22.91 -10.46 -26.77
CA ALA A 883 -24.25 -10.98 -26.49
C ALA A 883 -25.30 -9.84 -26.57
N LEU A 884 -25.06 -8.72 -25.88
CA LEU A 884 -25.91 -7.52 -25.89
C LEU A 884 -26.11 -6.99 -27.32
N ARG A 885 -25.02 -6.87 -28.09
CA ARG A 885 -25.05 -6.50 -29.51
C ARG A 885 -25.87 -7.47 -30.35
N ARG A 886 -25.72 -8.78 -30.15
CA ARG A 886 -26.49 -9.78 -30.90
C ARG A 886 -27.98 -9.72 -30.56
N LEU A 887 -28.32 -9.34 -29.34
CA LEU A 887 -29.69 -9.23 -28.82
C LEU A 887 -30.30 -7.84 -29.01
N GLU A 888 -29.63 -6.96 -29.77
CA GLU A 888 -30.07 -5.59 -30.11
C GLU A 888 -30.37 -4.72 -28.87
N LYS A 889 -29.63 -4.96 -27.78
CA LYS A 889 -29.72 -4.22 -26.51
C LYS A 889 -28.93 -2.90 -26.58
N ARG A 890 -29.34 -1.93 -25.76
CA ARG A 890 -28.64 -0.64 -25.60
C ARG A 890 -27.44 -0.81 -24.68
N ALA A 891 -26.25 -0.95 -25.26
CA ALA A 891 -25.03 -1.10 -24.49
C ALA A 891 -23.84 -0.40 -25.17
N TRP A 892 -22.96 0.19 -24.35
CA TRP A 892 -21.69 0.76 -24.73
C TRP A 892 -20.59 0.18 -23.84
N MET A 893 -19.40 -0.01 -24.40
CA MET A 893 -18.25 -0.51 -23.64
C MET A 893 -17.02 0.35 -23.96
N PHE A 894 -16.38 0.86 -22.92
CA PHE A 894 -15.06 1.49 -23.00
C PHE A 894 -13.99 0.47 -22.63
N ASN A 895 -12.92 0.47 -23.42
CA ASN A 895 -11.63 -0.12 -23.11
C ASN A 895 -10.61 0.99 -23.33
N TYR A 896 -9.86 1.33 -22.28
CA TYR A 896 -8.68 2.18 -22.38
C TYR A 896 -7.49 1.23 -22.56
N ASN A 897 -6.99 1.12 -23.80
CA ASN A 897 -5.98 0.10 -24.11
C ASN A 897 -4.68 0.35 -23.31
N GLY A 898 -4.06 -0.72 -22.83
CA GLY A 898 -2.88 -0.61 -21.98
C GLY A 898 -3.22 -0.10 -20.56
N GLU A 899 -4.33 -0.60 -19.99
CA GLU A 899 -4.78 -0.31 -18.63
C GLU A 899 -5.19 -1.60 -17.90
N ALA A 900 -4.88 -1.63 -16.61
CA ALA A 900 -5.19 -2.75 -15.73
C ALA A 900 -6.68 -2.78 -15.30
N HIS A 901 -6.98 -3.67 -14.35
CA HIS A 901 -8.31 -3.82 -13.71
C HIS A 901 -8.98 -2.52 -13.26
N GLY A 902 -8.19 -1.51 -12.89
CA GLY A 902 -8.64 -0.15 -12.68
C GLY A 902 -7.67 0.81 -13.36
N LEU A 903 -8.20 1.90 -13.92
CA LEU A 903 -7.44 2.88 -14.70
C LEU A 903 -6.30 3.50 -13.87
N ARG A 904 -5.09 3.47 -14.40
CA ARG A 904 -3.84 3.96 -13.79
C ARG A 904 -3.42 5.30 -14.38
N LYS A 905 -3.51 5.48 -15.70
CA LYS A 905 -3.10 6.71 -16.39
C LYS A 905 -4.14 7.80 -16.07
N ARG A 906 -3.72 8.90 -15.43
CA ARG A 906 -4.65 9.93 -14.90
C ARG A 906 -5.56 10.53 -15.97
N VAL A 907 -5.09 10.64 -17.21
CA VAL A 907 -5.90 11.08 -18.36
C VAL A 907 -7.10 10.15 -18.64
N ASN A 908 -6.91 8.83 -18.54
CA ASN A 908 -7.98 7.85 -18.74
C ASN A 908 -8.99 7.89 -17.59
N GLN A 909 -8.51 8.05 -16.34
CA GLN A 909 -9.38 8.27 -15.19
C GLN A 909 -10.27 9.52 -15.38
N LYS A 910 -9.68 10.64 -15.83
CA LYS A 910 -10.40 11.89 -16.10
C LYS A 910 -11.46 11.68 -17.18
N ASP A 911 -11.10 11.13 -18.34
CA ASP A 911 -12.05 10.86 -19.44
C ASP A 911 -13.19 9.93 -18.99
N PHE A 912 -12.89 8.77 -18.40
CA PHE A 912 -13.95 7.83 -18.01
C PHE A 912 -14.92 8.42 -16.97
N THR A 913 -14.43 9.23 -16.03
CA THR A 913 -15.30 9.89 -15.04
C THR A 913 -16.30 10.82 -15.74
N VAL A 914 -15.86 11.54 -16.78
CA VAL A 914 -16.74 12.35 -17.64
C VAL A 914 -17.73 11.44 -18.39
N ARG A 915 -17.29 10.36 -19.06
CA ARG A 915 -18.18 9.46 -19.81
C ARG A 915 -19.28 8.86 -18.94
N MET A 916 -18.92 8.45 -17.73
CA MET A 916 -19.85 7.92 -16.74
C MET A 916 -20.85 8.99 -16.27
N GLN A 917 -20.41 10.24 -16.04
CA GLN A 917 -21.33 11.34 -15.76
C GLN A 917 -22.27 11.59 -16.95
N GLU A 918 -21.75 11.78 -18.17
CA GLU A 918 -22.56 12.07 -19.37
C GLU A 918 -23.65 11.00 -19.59
N PHE A 919 -23.32 9.73 -19.35
CA PHE A 919 -24.25 8.59 -19.44
C PHE A 919 -25.38 8.66 -18.40
N PHE A 920 -25.05 8.89 -17.11
CA PHE A 920 -26.07 9.02 -16.06
C PHE A 920 -26.89 10.32 -16.20
N ASP A 921 -26.25 11.46 -16.49
CA ASP A 921 -26.94 12.74 -16.67
C ASP A 921 -27.90 12.73 -17.87
N TYR A 922 -27.60 11.97 -18.94
CA TYR A 922 -28.54 11.73 -20.04
C TYR A 922 -29.80 11.00 -19.57
N TYR A 923 -29.65 9.85 -18.91
CA TYR A 923 -30.79 9.00 -18.54
C TYR A 923 -31.56 9.47 -17.29
N LEU A 924 -30.90 10.17 -16.37
CA LEU A 924 -31.46 10.51 -15.06
C LEU A 924 -31.81 12.00 -14.92
N LYS A 925 -31.19 12.89 -15.73
CA LYS A 925 -31.40 14.36 -15.67
C LYS A 925 -31.83 14.98 -17.01
N ASP A 926 -32.34 14.16 -17.95
CA ASP A 926 -32.88 14.58 -19.26
C ASP A 926 -31.91 15.44 -20.10
N GLN A 927 -30.60 15.25 -19.95
CA GLN A 927 -29.61 16.01 -20.73
C GLN A 927 -29.59 15.59 -22.20
N THR A 928 -28.78 16.26 -23.02
CA THR A 928 -28.58 15.84 -24.42
C THR A 928 -27.65 14.62 -24.44
N PRO A 929 -27.95 13.55 -25.20
CA PRO A 929 -27.06 12.40 -25.26
C PRO A 929 -25.70 12.82 -25.86
N PRO A 930 -24.57 12.42 -25.25
CA PRO A 930 -23.25 12.79 -25.74
C PRO A 930 -22.96 12.12 -27.09
N LEU A 931 -22.10 12.75 -27.90
CA LEU A 931 -21.85 12.31 -29.28
C LEU A 931 -21.34 10.86 -29.38
N TRP A 932 -20.52 10.41 -28.43
CA TRP A 932 -20.02 9.04 -28.38
C TRP A 932 -21.13 7.98 -28.20
N MET A 933 -22.24 8.33 -27.54
CA MET A 933 -23.39 7.41 -27.42
C MET A 933 -24.17 7.27 -28.73
N VAL A 934 -24.22 8.34 -29.53
CA VAL A 934 -25.07 8.43 -30.74
C VAL A 934 -24.32 7.99 -31.99
N GLU A 935 -23.06 8.40 -32.17
CA GLU A 935 -22.26 8.12 -33.36
C GLU A 935 -21.25 6.98 -33.16
N GLY A 936 -20.87 6.73 -31.91
CA GLY A 936 -19.75 5.83 -31.55
C GLY A 936 -18.38 6.41 -31.92
N ILE A 937 -17.32 5.76 -31.44
CA ILE A 937 -15.93 6.05 -31.82
C ILE A 937 -15.45 4.85 -32.65
N LYS A 938 -15.02 5.06 -33.90
CA LYS A 938 -14.50 3.96 -34.74
C LYS A 938 -12.98 3.85 -34.58
N ALA A 939 -12.45 2.63 -34.68
CA ALA A 939 -11.03 2.35 -34.48
C ALA A 939 -10.07 3.19 -35.36
N TRP A 940 -10.48 3.60 -36.57
CA TRP A 940 -9.65 4.44 -37.45
C TRP A 940 -9.67 5.95 -37.09
N GLU A 941 -10.59 6.37 -36.21
CA GLU A 941 -10.72 7.73 -35.65
C GLU A 941 -10.06 7.85 -34.24
N LYS A 942 -9.68 6.73 -33.60
CA LYS A 942 -8.88 6.72 -32.36
C LYS A 942 -7.65 7.64 -32.49
N GLY A 943 -7.44 8.50 -31.50
CA GLY A 943 -6.33 9.47 -31.47
C GLY A 943 -6.42 10.62 -32.48
N LYS A 944 -7.56 10.81 -33.17
CA LYS A 944 -7.73 11.86 -34.19
C LYS A 944 -8.91 12.79 -33.94
N THR A 945 -9.76 12.46 -32.97
CA THR A 945 -10.89 13.27 -32.49
C THR A 945 -10.64 13.66 -31.05
N GLU A 946 -10.21 14.90 -30.81
CA GLU A 946 -10.15 15.51 -29.48
C GLU A 946 -11.13 16.69 -29.39
N LYS A 947 -11.71 16.84 -28.19
CA LYS A 947 -12.72 17.83 -27.75
C LYS A 947 -14.16 17.49 -28.14
#